data_AF-A0AAJ2UCK2-F1
#
_entry.id   AF-A0AAJ2UCK2-F1
#
_cell.length_a   1.000
_cell.length_b   1.000
_cell.length_c   1.000
_cell.angle_alpha   90.00
_cell.angle_beta   90.00
_cell.angle_gamma   90.00
#
_symmetry.space_group_name_H-M   'P 1'
#
loop_
_entity.id
_entity.type
_entity.pdbx_description
1 polymer ?
#
loop_
_entity_poly.entity_id
_entity_poly.type
_entity_poly.pdbx_seq_one_letter_code
_entity_poly.pdbx_strand_id
1 'polypeptide(L)'
;MKKNISKPDFTKAFKIFLSFGTLSLAISGITLIGIKNRDKTEHFNIPVTHSDQQTEKLLDQINYLSIGDSISAGFNWDYSMDLRGKIDANNQINGLSYPAFFASFIQKIKPNALKSFDNLALSWTTISDWLYLLNPENEFYKHSDKTHFHFNYHLDQKLDSPYGQQIREVFGDFNSNNYPKLYKKIQDSNLLTLSLGANDLIEAIDFRTITKPMQKLASKAEANFEFAQNIEIATQKIYRNLQLLIQSLRKINPNLQIVLVGYNSLSSKIIKFFEKMLTNEIGVPENYVDLVIQRLNSTIQKAAKNQKVNYVDLYNESIWQDKNSEFSTNDLDIHPSTKGYKKMAQDLLFKLAFEQNLEFKEEANTKLQWDENYVQKDTNSYRRILNLGTNSEIFSALTVENSPEKFISENSEIEKLTLQNVKKVKDSPIEIFVNVILNNNFGAFLNRFIQLAVQNNPSVQKILTDFWQENQKAGASFTEILQKIFSSGFFTQIIERFQTYVQDVTNNKNWEKATISGLVSYIFADFDEKQIIDVLNTVVTSEFADNNPEKIKDLIFASIFGQTIVQDLLINNIIKIDLKNKEDLKIVFTFDSIRKLFSKIIADYHLRSKDYKNSQNFQEIIRTYLENPDNDNDNVIFIRNFISETLKHHDSVQLLVTIINDNFEFNLNEEDQTSIVNLLVSVADVVVRTNAWAKLNDQAAKNFLSVIKQIKTTDISENITSIFSEQIYTNYSTFFKDSKNLLDLFHELLSFDLSQNQIDSLKKLLNKFYPILTKFDLSNFIDDSTPNFASFSFFFDSLKDFLASNSFKPLADIVNQAINDFLVNKNKYQQIDNLNRFGFQFLANNLPKLEENIYEFIARNVENERFLTNLTSLISNSLGSQGLNEKSIATFTSIIELIFQDFRVKYQLWKQDRSTSTDNLIFGFVKAALENFEAFYKENSDEYNSAKLFLEDAKKKQNTLEIQQYSRKITSLDGALSFQNFSSYFLNNFFTQDTIYTLLKNLASLDFQSKISNDDLVLFFKNLFGQSFLHKQLLEKLNQNSFFSNPKIQNSLLNILTTFFESKQVEQLLSKLIEYFFDKKEFESHPNFNSLVENFLKQNTQLIEQVFTLFLGDSSTWDSISEFLKIILEEYKLNLTEKSVQTTLDLVRDIFSKLKDSTLDFDQQPKTHSPLIIKALI
;
A
#
# COMPACT_ATOMS: atom_id res chain seq x y z
N MET A 1 49.38 -16.08 27.97
CA MET A 1 48.79 -17.26 28.64
C MET A 1 47.76 -17.88 27.69
N LYS A 2 48.17 -18.94 26.98
CA LYS A 2 47.66 -20.32 27.09
C LYS A 2 46.20 -20.55 26.66
N LYS A 3 46.09 -21.00 25.40
CA LYS A 3 45.26 -22.09 24.84
C LYS A 3 44.07 -22.58 25.69
N ASN A 4 42.90 -22.62 25.04
CA ASN A 4 42.22 -23.89 24.85
C ASN A 4 41.58 -23.97 23.46
N ILE A 5 42.07 -24.93 22.67
CA ILE A 5 41.47 -25.44 21.44
C ILE A 5 40.56 -26.58 21.90
N SER A 6 39.28 -26.56 21.54
CA SER A 6 38.48 -27.78 21.47
C SER A 6 37.63 -27.81 20.20
N LYS A 7 38.14 -28.59 19.26
CA LYS A 7 37.50 -29.44 18.26
C LYS A 7 36.41 -28.85 17.32
N PRO A 8 36.54 -29.13 16.01
CA PRO A 8 35.52 -28.81 15.01
C PRO A 8 34.24 -29.58 15.30
N ASP A 9 33.11 -28.89 15.22
CA ASP A 9 31.78 -29.47 15.35
C ASP A 9 31.52 -30.42 14.16
N PHE A 10 31.87 -31.69 14.36
CA PHE A 10 31.65 -32.80 13.43
C PHE A 10 30.14 -32.97 13.10
N THR A 11 29.23 -32.34 13.87
CA THR A 11 27.79 -32.34 13.63
C THR A 11 27.38 -31.45 12.44
N LYS A 12 28.18 -30.43 12.09
CA LYS A 12 27.93 -29.59 10.89
C LYS A 12 28.44 -30.22 9.60
N ALA A 13 29.54 -30.96 9.64
CA ALA A 13 30.00 -31.78 8.52
C ALA A 13 29.16 -33.06 8.36
N PHE A 14 28.67 -33.66 9.46
CA PHE A 14 27.77 -34.82 9.43
C PHE A 14 26.33 -34.44 9.05
N LYS A 15 25.86 -33.20 9.28
CA LYS A 15 24.59 -32.68 8.74
C LYS A 15 24.64 -32.31 7.26
N ILE A 16 25.83 -32.00 6.71
CA ILE A 16 26.09 -31.86 5.27
C ILE A 16 26.31 -33.23 4.61
N PHE A 17 26.89 -34.20 5.32
CA PHE A 17 27.09 -35.58 4.85
C PHE A 17 25.80 -36.43 4.94
N LEU A 18 24.90 -36.15 5.90
CA LEU A 18 23.54 -36.73 5.97
C LEU A 18 22.52 -36.04 5.05
N SER A 19 22.83 -34.86 4.50
CA SER A 19 22.05 -34.24 3.41
C SER A 19 22.58 -34.58 2.00
N PHE A 20 23.70 -35.29 1.89
CA PHE A 20 24.19 -35.92 0.66
C PHE A 20 24.05 -37.45 0.63
N GLY A 21 23.75 -38.08 1.77
CA GLY A 21 23.53 -39.54 1.92
C GLY A 21 22.09 -40.03 1.68
N THR A 22 21.12 -39.12 1.55
CA THR A 22 19.71 -39.46 1.27
C THR A 22 19.25 -39.08 -0.15
N LEU A 23 20.05 -38.29 -0.90
CA LEU A 23 19.84 -38.06 -2.35
C LEU A 23 20.47 -39.15 -3.23
N SER A 24 21.49 -39.86 -2.75
CA SER A 24 22.16 -40.95 -3.49
C SER A 24 21.45 -42.31 -3.37
N LEU A 25 20.52 -42.46 -2.42
CA LEU A 25 19.63 -43.64 -2.30
C LEU A 25 18.23 -43.44 -2.90
N ALA A 26 17.80 -42.20 -3.15
CA ALA A 26 16.60 -41.91 -3.95
C ALA A 26 16.90 -41.95 -5.46
N ILE A 27 18.12 -41.57 -5.87
CA ILE A 27 18.59 -41.68 -7.27
C ILE A 27 18.91 -43.14 -7.67
N SER A 28 19.23 -44.02 -6.71
CA SER A 28 19.34 -45.48 -6.94
C SER A 28 18.02 -46.24 -6.72
N GLY A 29 17.04 -45.69 -6.00
CA GLY A 29 15.69 -46.26 -5.84
C GLY A 29 14.72 -45.98 -6.99
N ILE A 30 14.82 -44.82 -7.65
CA ILE A 30 13.95 -44.46 -8.78
C ILE A 30 14.50 -44.98 -10.12
N THR A 31 15.80 -45.30 -10.19
CA THR A 31 16.32 -46.18 -11.26
C THR A 31 15.89 -47.64 -11.05
N LEU A 32 15.73 -48.15 -9.83
CA LEU A 32 15.33 -49.56 -9.60
C LEU A 32 13.80 -49.86 -9.64
N ILE A 33 12.92 -48.85 -9.66
CA ILE A 33 11.48 -49.04 -9.86
C ILE A 33 11.04 -48.71 -11.31
N GLY A 34 11.88 -48.00 -12.08
CA GLY A 34 11.76 -47.88 -13.54
C GLY A 34 12.48 -48.99 -14.34
N ILE A 35 13.39 -49.75 -13.71
CA ILE A 35 14.11 -50.87 -14.33
C ILE A 35 13.43 -52.23 -14.07
N LYS A 36 12.45 -52.33 -13.16
CA LYS A 36 11.70 -53.59 -12.94
C LYS A 36 10.50 -53.84 -13.86
N ASN A 37 10.46 -53.14 -15.00
CA ASN A 37 9.67 -53.53 -16.18
C ASN A 37 10.40 -53.25 -17.51
N ARG A 38 11.72 -53.02 -17.46
CA ARG A 38 12.60 -52.93 -18.63
C ARG A 38 13.67 -54.01 -18.54
N ASP A 39 13.24 -55.25 -18.72
CA ASP A 39 14.08 -56.34 -19.26
C ASP A 39 13.19 -57.53 -19.59
N LYS A 40 12.39 -57.35 -20.66
CA LYS A 40 12.11 -58.38 -21.67
C LYS A 40 11.88 -57.70 -23.02
N THR A 41 12.78 -56.81 -23.42
CA THR A 41 13.06 -56.68 -24.85
C THR A 41 14.29 -57.52 -25.08
N GLU A 42 14.05 -58.79 -25.35
CA GLU A 42 15.01 -59.65 -26.03
C GLU A 42 15.67 -58.82 -27.14
N HIS A 43 17.01 -58.81 -27.13
CA HIS A 43 17.78 -58.56 -28.34
C HIS A 43 17.41 -59.64 -29.37
N PHE A 44 16.24 -59.50 -29.99
CA PHE A 44 15.94 -60.15 -31.23
C PHE A 44 16.51 -59.27 -32.34
N ASN A 45 17.80 -59.48 -32.60
CA ASN A 45 18.29 -59.50 -33.98
C ASN A 45 17.57 -60.67 -34.69
N ILE A 46 16.29 -60.47 -35.00
CA ILE A 46 15.67 -61.19 -36.09
C ILE A 46 15.65 -60.16 -37.22
N PRO A 47 16.43 -60.35 -38.29
CA PRO A 47 16.08 -59.72 -39.55
C PRO A 47 14.74 -60.34 -39.93
N VAL A 48 13.64 -59.71 -39.52
CA VAL A 48 12.36 -59.93 -40.19
C VAL A 48 12.54 -59.21 -41.52
N THR A 49 13.16 -59.93 -42.45
CA THR A 49 12.92 -59.72 -43.86
C THR A 49 11.41 -59.70 -44.04
N HIS A 50 10.90 -58.78 -44.85
CA HIS A 50 9.51 -58.77 -45.34
C HIS A 50 9.19 -60.01 -46.21
N SER A 51 9.85 -61.16 -45.98
CA SER A 51 9.79 -62.34 -46.82
C SER A 51 8.43 -63.04 -46.79
N ASP A 52 7.63 -62.88 -45.73
CA ASP A 52 6.31 -63.52 -45.64
C ASP A 52 5.17 -62.72 -46.31
N GLN A 53 5.45 -61.55 -46.90
CA GLN A 53 4.43 -60.71 -47.54
C GLN A 53 4.64 -60.50 -49.06
N GLN A 54 5.51 -61.30 -49.68
CA GLN A 54 5.74 -61.33 -51.14
C GLN A 54 4.50 -61.77 -51.96
N THR A 55 3.36 -62.06 -51.34
CA THR A 55 2.15 -62.62 -51.97
C THR A 55 0.95 -61.67 -52.02
N GLU A 56 1.04 -60.44 -51.50
CA GLU A 56 -0.09 -59.50 -51.62
C GLU A 56 -0.16 -58.89 -53.02
N LYS A 57 -1.33 -59.00 -53.64
CA LYS A 57 -1.59 -58.56 -55.01
C LYS A 57 -1.47 -57.03 -55.11
N LEU A 58 -0.65 -56.55 -56.05
CA LEU A 58 -0.59 -55.13 -56.39
C LEU A 58 -1.96 -54.62 -56.85
N LEU A 59 -2.30 -53.39 -56.49
CA LEU A 59 -3.57 -52.78 -56.83
C LEU A 59 -3.54 -52.25 -58.27
N ASP A 60 -4.33 -52.88 -59.15
CA ASP A 60 -4.57 -52.43 -60.53
C ASP A 60 -5.79 -51.50 -60.65
N GLN A 61 -6.76 -51.69 -59.74
CA GLN A 61 -7.96 -50.87 -59.57
C GLN A 61 -7.98 -50.37 -58.12
N ILE A 62 -8.14 -49.07 -57.94
CA ILE A 62 -7.90 -48.39 -56.66
C ILE A 62 -9.18 -47.68 -56.23
N ASN A 63 -9.73 -48.11 -55.10
CA ASN A 63 -10.77 -47.40 -54.35
C ASN A 63 -10.07 -46.73 -53.17
N TYR A 64 -9.77 -45.44 -53.31
CA TYR A 64 -8.92 -44.72 -52.39
C TYR A 64 -9.73 -43.95 -51.35
N LEU A 65 -9.43 -44.15 -50.07
CA LEU A 65 -9.97 -43.36 -48.96
C LEU A 65 -8.83 -42.68 -48.21
N SER A 66 -8.96 -41.39 -47.92
CA SER A 66 -8.07 -40.70 -46.99
C SER A 66 -8.83 -40.33 -45.72
N ILE A 67 -8.19 -40.57 -44.57
CA ILE A 67 -8.63 -40.10 -43.24
C ILE A 67 -7.44 -39.44 -42.53
N GLY A 68 -7.67 -38.84 -41.37
CA GLY A 68 -6.60 -38.27 -40.55
C GLY A 68 -6.85 -36.83 -40.12
N ASP A 69 -5.78 -36.12 -39.82
CA ASP A 69 -5.78 -34.74 -39.34
C ASP A 69 -5.64 -33.70 -40.47
N SER A 70 -5.20 -32.49 -40.12
CA SER A 70 -5.04 -31.34 -41.02
C SER A 70 -4.07 -31.59 -42.17
N ILE A 71 -3.07 -32.47 -42.01
CA ILE A 71 -2.13 -32.81 -43.06
C ILE A 71 -2.82 -33.65 -44.14
N SER A 72 -3.60 -34.66 -43.75
CA SER A 72 -4.46 -35.40 -44.68
C SER A 72 -5.59 -34.54 -45.23
N ALA A 73 -6.19 -33.66 -44.42
CA ALA A 73 -7.28 -32.80 -44.84
C ALA A 73 -6.82 -31.73 -45.84
N GLY A 74 -5.52 -31.43 -45.88
CA GLY A 74 -4.96 -30.40 -46.74
C GLY A 74 -5.34 -29.01 -46.25
N PHE A 75 -5.27 -28.77 -44.94
CA PHE A 75 -5.44 -27.43 -44.39
C PHE A 75 -4.42 -26.50 -45.04
N ASN A 76 -4.91 -25.37 -45.55
CA ASN A 76 -4.07 -24.41 -46.26
C ASN A 76 -4.35 -23.01 -45.74
N TRP A 77 -3.31 -22.38 -45.20
CA TRP A 77 -3.42 -21.07 -44.56
C TRP A 77 -3.99 -19.98 -45.48
N ASP A 78 -3.62 -19.97 -46.76
CA ASP A 78 -4.06 -18.96 -47.74
C ASP A 78 -5.59 -18.97 -47.95
N TYR A 79 -6.24 -20.08 -47.63
CA TYR A 79 -7.70 -20.27 -47.73
C TYR A 79 -8.35 -20.49 -46.36
N SER A 80 -7.55 -20.65 -45.30
CA SER A 80 -7.97 -20.92 -43.92
C SER A 80 -8.97 -22.06 -43.79
N MET A 81 -8.92 -23.05 -44.69
CA MET A 81 -9.86 -24.18 -44.72
C MET A 81 -9.18 -25.47 -45.19
N ASP A 82 -9.87 -26.59 -44.99
CA ASP A 82 -9.43 -27.92 -45.42
C ASP A 82 -9.77 -28.16 -46.90
N LEU A 83 -8.74 -28.33 -47.74
CA LEU A 83 -8.88 -28.53 -49.18
C LEU A 83 -8.86 -30.02 -49.56
N ARG A 84 -9.72 -30.79 -48.90
CA ARG A 84 -9.72 -32.26 -48.84
C ARG A 84 -9.75 -32.95 -50.19
N GLY A 85 -10.75 -32.63 -51.01
CA GLY A 85 -10.91 -33.22 -52.33
C GLY A 85 -11.71 -34.53 -52.38
N LYS A 86 -12.27 -34.78 -53.57
CA LYS A 86 -12.96 -36.01 -53.95
C LYS A 86 -12.93 -36.18 -55.48
N ILE A 87 -13.30 -37.37 -55.94
CA ILE A 87 -13.65 -37.57 -57.35
C ILE A 87 -15.10 -37.15 -57.58
N ASP A 88 -15.35 -36.39 -58.65
CA ASP A 88 -16.69 -35.95 -59.03
C ASP A 88 -17.40 -36.90 -60.00
N ALA A 89 -18.63 -36.56 -60.37
CA ALA A 89 -19.44 -37.36 -61.30
C ALA A 89 -18.88 -37.40 -62.74
N ASN A 90 -18.00 -36.46 -63.10
CA ASN A 90 -17.31 -36.39 -64.38
C ASN A 90 -15.94 -37.11 -64.35
N ASN A 91 -15.66 -37.86 -63.28
CA ASN A 91 -14.39 -38.55 -63.05
C ASN A 91 -13.18 -37.60 -62.92
N GLN A 92 -13.43 -36.32 -62.62
CA GLN A 92 -12.40 -35.32 -62.34
C GLN A 92 -12.14 -35.25 -60.84
N ILE A 93 -10.89 -34.94 -60.47
CA ILE A 93 -10.49 -34.81 -59.06
C ILE A 93 -10.39 -33.32 -58.73
N ASN A 94 -10.97 -32.96 -57.59
CA ASN A 94 -10.83 -31.64 -56.98
C ASN A 94 -10.11 -31.78 -55.61
N GLY A 95 -9.67 -30.65 -55.05
CA GLY A 95 -8.93 -30.58 -53.79
C GLY A 95 -7.46 -30.21 -53.98
N LEU A 96 -6.84 -29.65 -52.94
CA LEU A 96 -5.42 -29.26 -52.91
C LEU A 96 -4.63 -29.96 -51.79
N SER A 97 -5.19 -31.02 -51.21
CA SER A 97 -4.53 -31.88 -50.23
C SER A 97 -3.58 -32.89 -50.88
N TYR A 98 -2.63 -33.46 -50.12
CA TYR A 98 -1.77 -34.53 -50.68
C TYR A 98 -2.58 -35.74 -51.18
N PRO A 99 -3.69 -36.18 -50.54
CA PRO A 99 -4.54 -37.22 -51.09
C PRO A 99 -5.15 -36.87 -52.45
N ALA A 100 -5.59 -35.63 -52.63
CA ALA A 100 -6.18 -35.19 -53.90
C ALA A 100 -5.15 -35.19 -55.04
N PHE A 101 -3.94 -34.67 -54.79
CA PHE A 101 -2.85 -34.75 -55.76
C PHE A 101 -2.44 -36.18 -56.07
N PHE A 102 -2.34 -37.04 -55.05
CA PHE A 102 -1.98 -38.44 -55.22
C PHE A 102 -3.00 -39.19 -56.09
N ALA A 103 -4.30 -38.97 -55.86
CA ALA A 103 -5.37 -39.49 -56.69
C ALA A 103 -5.25 -38.99 -58.15
N SER A 104 -4.93 -37.70 -58.33
CA SER A 104 -4.73 -37.10 -59.66
C SER A 104 -3.54 -37.71 -60.39
N PHE A 105 -2.45 -38.01 -59.68
CA PHE A 105 -1.27 -38.64 -60.26
C PHE A 105 -1.55 -40.07 -60.71
N ILE A 106 -2.32 -40.85 -59.91
CA ILE A 106 -2.78 -42.18 -60.30
C ILE A 106 -3.55 -42.12 -61.63
N GLN A 107 -4.54 -41.21 -61.75
CA GLN A 107 -5.29 -41.03 -63.00
C GLN A 107 -4.40 -40.55 -64.14
N LYS A 108 -3.45 -39.65 -63.89
CA LYS A 108 -2.54 -39.13 -64.92
C LYS A 108 -1.68 -40.23 -65.54
N ILE A 109 -1.21 -41.19 -64.74
CA ILE A 109 -0.36 -42.29 -65.21
C ILE A 109 -1.21 -43.41 -65.83
N LYS A 110 -2.31 -43.79 -65.17
CA LYS A 110 -3.19 -44.87 -65.62
C LYS A 110 -4.65 -44.43 -65.45
N PRO A 111 -5.27 -43.82 -66.47
CA PRO A 111 -6.57 -43.15 -66.37
C PRO A 111 -7.70 -43.98 -65.74
N ASN A 112 -7.69 -45.29 -65.96
CA ASN A 112 -8.73 -46.20 -65.47
C ASN A 112 -8.40 -46.91 -64.15
N ALA A 113 -7.25 -46.62 -63.52
CA ALA A 113 -6.83 -47.27 -62.28
C ALA A 113 -7.64 -46.78 -61.07
N LEU A 114 -7.86 -45.46 -60.94
CA LEU A 114 -8.67 -44.90 -59.85
C LEU A 114 -10.16 -45.10 -60.15
N LYS A 115 -10.88 -45.76 -59.23
CA LYS A 115 -12.30 -46.07 -59.33
C LYS A 115 -13.16 -45.24 -58.38
N SER A 116 -12.65 -44.92 -57.21
CA SER A 116 -13.26 -43.98 -56.28
C SER A 116 -12.19 -43.24 -55.48
N PHE A 117 -12.48 -42.01 -55.09
CA PHE A 117 -11.65 -41.24 -54.17
C PHE A 117 -12.51 -40.32 -53.30
N ASP A 118 -12.34 -40.46 -51.98
CA ASP A 118 -12.87 -39.54 -50.99
C ASP A 118 -11.79 -39.21 -49.96
N ASN A 119 -11.64 -37.93 -49.61
CA ASN A 119 -10.86 -37.51 -48.47
C ASN A 119 -11.78 -37.03 -47.34
N LEU A 120 -11.85 -37.81 -46.26
CA LEU A 120 -12.68 -37.58 -45.08
C LEU A 120 -11.87 -37.09 -43.87
N ALA A 121 -10.59 -36.76 -44.06
CA ALA A 121 -9.74 -36.25 -42.98
C ALA A 121 -10.31 -34.96 -42.36
N LEU A 122 -10.07 -34.76 -41.07
CA LEU A 122 -10.65 -33.69 -40.27
C LEU A 122 -9.53 -32.96 -39.53
N SER A 123 -9.35 -31.66 -39.80
CA SER A 123 -8.36 -30.84 -39.12
C SER A 123 -8.46 -30.91 -37.60
N TRP A 124 -7.30 -30.82 -36.93
CA TRP A 124 -7.15 -30.88 -35.47
C TRP A 124 -7.58 -32.20 -34.79
N THR A 125 -8.06 -33.20 -35.53
CA THR A 125 -8.44 -34.49 -34.90
C THR A 125 -7.23 -35.31 -34.43
N THR A 126 -7.44 -36.09 -33.38
CA THR A 126 -6.50 -37.01 -32.74
C THR A 126 -6.80 -38.46 -33.09
N ILE A 127 -5.91 -39.39 -32.72
CA ILE A 127 -6.18 -40.83 -32.90
C ILE A 127 -7.41 -41.26 -32.08
N SER A 128 -7.61 -40.65 -30.90
CA SER A 128 -8.74 -40.96 -30.03
C SER A 128 -10.08 -40.55 -30.66
N ASP A 129 -10.10 -39.44 -31.41
CA ASP A 129 -11.28 -38.98 -32.14
C ASP A 129 -11.68 -39.96 -33.24
N TRP A 130 -10.71 -40.48 -33.99
CA TRP A 130 -10.98 -41.49 -35.01
C TRP A 130 -11.42 -42.83 -34.39
N LEU A 131 -10.90 -43.21 -33.23
CA LEU A 131 -11.40 -44.37 -32.47
C LEU A 131 -12.85 -44.16 -32.01
N TYR A 132 -13.22 -42.94 -31.59
CA TYR A 132 -14.60 -42.58 -31.32
C TYR A 132 -15.48 -42.69 -32.57
N LEU A 133 -15.06 -42.14 -33.72
CA LEU A 133 -15.85 -42.20 -34.96
C LEU A 133 -16.07 -43.65 -35.46
N LEU A 134 -15.14 -44.56 -35.15
CA LEU A 134 -15.34 -45.99 -35.43
C LEU A 134 -16.21 -46.69 -34.38
N ASN A 135 -16.26 -46.23 -33.12
CA ASN A 135 -17.06 -46.85 -32.07
C ASN A 135 -17.54 -45.83 -31.02
N PRO A 136 -18.59 -45.02 -31.32
CA PRO A 136 -19.04 -43.94 -30.45
C PRO A 136 -19.57 -44.41 -29.10
N GLU A 137 -20.09 -45.63 -29.04
CA GLU A 137 -20.67 -46.27 -27.84
C GLU A 137 -19.62 -46.85 -26.89
N ASN A 138 -18.33 -46.80 -27.23
CA ASN A 138 -17.27 -47.28 -26.35
C ASN A 138 -17.23 -46.46 -25.06
N GLU A 139 -17.33 -47.11 -23.89
CA GLU A 139 -17.31 -46.45 -22.57
C GLU A 139 -16.14 -45.47 -22.37
N PHE A 140 -14.98 -45.71 -22.98
CA PHE A 140 -13.81 -44.85 -22.88
C PHE A 140 -13.93 -43.57 -23.72
N TYR A 141 -14.72 -43.60 -24.81
CA TYR A 141 -14.87 -42.49 -25.76
C TYR A 141 -16.27 -41.88 -25.80
N LYS A 142 -17.31 -42.52 -25.27
CA LYS A 142 -18.72 -42.05 -25.35
C LYS A 142 -18.97 -40.67 -24.73
N HIS A 143 -18.08 -40.27 -23.81
CA HIS A 143 -18.09 -38.96 -23.14
C HIS A 143 -16.90 -38.10 -23.56
N SER A 144 -16.21 -38.45 -24.66
CA SER A 144 -15.13 -37.63 -25.18
C SER A 144 -15.65 -36.28 -25.62
N ASP A 145 -14.83 -35.26 -25.41
CA ASP A 145 -15.09 -33.91 -25.86
C ASP A 145 -15.25 -33.88 -27.39
N LYS A 146 -16.32 -33.25 -27.89
CA LYS A 146 -16.63 -33.15 -29.33
C LYS A 146 -16.04 -31.91 -29.99
N THR A 147 -15.20 -31.17 -29.27
CA THR A 147 -14.55 -29.92 -29.73
C THR A 147 -13.96 -30.02 -31.13
N HIS A 148 -13.14 -31.04 -31.39
CA HIS A 148 -12.45 -31.19 -32.68
C HIS A 148 -13.45 -31.39 -33.83
N PHE A 149 -14.56 -32.09 -33.58
CA PHE A 149 -15.61 -32.30 -34.56
C PHE A 149 -16.41 -31.03 -34.83
N HIS A 150 -16.80 -30.31 -33.77
CA HIS A 150 -17.51 -29.05 -33.94
C HIS A 150 -16.63 -27.98 -34.60
N PHE A 151 -15.31 -27.98 -34.37
CA PHE A 151 -14.35 -27.14 -35.11
C PHE A 151 -14.52 -27.35 -36.62
N ASN A 152 -14.45 -28.60 -37.09
CA ASN A 152 -14.59 -28.93 -38.50
C ASN A 152 -15.97 -28.54 -39.05
N TYR A 153 -17.04 -28.81 -38.29
CA TYR A 153 -18.40 -28.45 -38.69
C TYR A 153 -18.58 -26.94 -38.91
N HIS A 154 -18.07 -26.11 -37.99
CA HIS A 154 -18.17 -24.65 -38.07
C HIS A 154 -17.23 -24.04 -39.09
N LEU A 155 -16.01 -24.59 -39.22
CA LEU A 155 -15.05 -24.18 -40.25
C LEU A 155 -15.69 -24.32 -41.64
N ASP A 156 -16.31 -25.48 -41.90
CA ASP A 156 -16.95 -25.77 -43.17
C ASP A 156 -18.21 -24.92 -43.43
N GLN A 157 -18.94 -24.52 -42.39
CA GLN A 157 -20.12 -23.65 -42.52
C GLN A 157 -19.76 -22.17 -42.74
N LYS A 158 -18.85 -21.61 -41.95
CA LYS A 158 -18.54 -20.16 -41.99
C LYS A 158 -17.84 -19.75 -43.29
N LEU A 159 -17.03 -20.65 -43.85
CA LEU A 159 -16.20 -20.36 -45.02
C LEU A 159 -16.82 -20.79 -46.34
N ASP A 160 -18.07 -21.27 -46.32
CA ASP A 160 -18.74 -21.82 -47.50
C ASP A 160 -17.88 -22.88 -48.21
N SER A 161 -17.28 -23.78 -47.40
CA SER A 161 -16.34 -24.79 -47.88
C SER A 161 -17.05 -25.74 -48.85
N PRO A 162 -16.54 -25.94 -50.09
CA PRO A 162 -17.15 -26.85 -51.06
C PRO A 162 -17.07 -28.32 -50.62
N TYR A 163 -16.25 -28.62 -49.61
CA TYR A 163 -16.08 -29.95 -49.04
C TYR A 163 -16.93 -30.18 -47.79
N GLY A 164 -17.54 -29.14 -47.22
CA GLY A 164 -18.36 -29.24 -46.01
C GLY A 164 -19.57 -30.16 -46.16
N GLN A 165 -20.19 -30.17 -47.34
CA GLN A 165 -21.30 -31.08 -47.63
C GLN A 165 -20.85 -32.55 -47.60
N GLN A 166 -19.66 -32.87 -48.16
CA GLN A 166 -19.11 -34.22 -48.14
C GLN A 166 -18.92 -34.74 -46.71
N ILE A 167 -18.44 -33.90 -45.80
CA ILE A 167 -18.28 -34.23 -44.38
C ILE A 167 -19.64 -34.43 -43.71
N ARG A 168 -20.57 -33.48 -43.87
CA ARG A 168 -21.94 -33.60 -43.30
C ARG A 168 -22.70 -34.82 -43.82
N GLU A 169 -22.49 -35.20 -45.07
CA GLU A 169 -23.12 -36.39 -45.63
C GLU A 169 -22.66 -37.67 -44.93
N VAL A 170 -21.40 -37.76 -44.50
CA VAL A 170 -20.84 -38.95 -43.84
C VAL A 170 -21.08 -38.92 -42.32
N PHE A 171 -20.86 -37.77 -41.68
CA PHE A 171 -20.78 -37.63 -40.23
C PHE A 171 -21.96 -36.85 -39.61
N GLY A 172 -22.80 -36.20 -40.40
CA GLY A 172 -23.87 -35.34 -39.88
C GLY A 172 -23.30 -34.14 -39.11
N ASP A 173 -23.80 -33.95 -37.89
CA ASP A 173 -23.35 -32.96 -36.92
C ASP A 173 -22.41 -33.56 -35.84
N PHE A 174 -21.93 -34.79 -36.05
CA PHE A 174 -21.13 -35.56 -35.09
C PHE A 174 -21.82 -35.93 -33.76
N ASN A 175 -23.16 -35.85 -33.72
CA ASN A 175 -23.98 -36.28 -32.57
C ASN A 175 -24.60 -37.67 -32.72
N SER A 176 -24.27 -38.41 -33.78
CA SER A 176 -24.77 -39.76 -33.98
C SER A 176 -24.07 -40.79 -33.09
N ASN A 177 -24.85 -41.76 -32.63
CA ASN A 177 -24.39 -42.94 -31.90
C ASN A 177 -23.72 -43.99 -32.81
N ASN A 178 -23.81 -43.82 -34.13
CA ASN A 178 -23.10 -44.62 -35.12
C ASN A 178 -22.84 -43.86 -36.43
N TYR A 179 -21.85 -44.31 -37.22
CA TYR A 179 -21.49 -43.69 -38.49
C TYR A 179 -21.46 -44.73 -39.64
N PRO A 180 -22.64 -45.24 -40.08
CA PRO A 180 -22.72 -46.34 -41.04
C PRO A 180 -22.12 -45.99 -42.41
N LYS A 181 -22.17 -44.71 -42.81
CA LYS A 181 -21.56 -44.26 -44.07
C LYS A 181 -20.04 -44.27 -44.02
N LEU A 182 -19.43 -43.92 -42.89
CA LEU A 182 -17.97 -44.07 -42.68
C LEU A 182 -17.58 -45.54 -42.81
N TYR A 183 -18.30 -46.43 -42.13
CA TYR A 183 -18.09 -47.88 -42.23
C TYR A 183 -18.17 -48.36 -43.67
N LYS A 184 -19.18 -47.92 -44.42
CA LYS A 184 -19.33 -48.28 -45.83
C LYS A 184 -18.17 -47.78 -46.69
N LYS A 185 -17.70 -46.54 -46.50
CA LYS A 185 -16.54 -45.99 -47.21
C LYS A 185 -15.25 -46.77 -46.92
N ILE A 186 -15.05 -47.24 -45.68
CA ILE A 186 -13.91 -48.08 -45.32
C ILE A 186 -14.05 -49.49 -45.91
N GLN A 187 -15.26 -50.04 -45.94
CA GLN A 187 -15.53 -51.36 -46.51
C GLN A 187 -15.32 -51.41 -48.03
N ASP A 188 -15.66 -50.33 -48.73
CA ASP A 188 -15.58 -50.26 -50.19
C ASP A 188 -14.18 -49.85 -50.71
N SER A 189 -13.31 -49.32 -49.84
CA SER A 189 -11.94 -48.95 -50.20
C SER A 189 -11.00 -50.15 -50.25
N ASN A 190 -9.90 -50.03 -50.97
CA ASN A 190 -8.80 -51.02 -50.93
C ASN A 190 -7.44 -50.38 -50.66
N LEU A 191 -7.39 -49.05 -50.69
CA LEU A 191 -6.25 -48.24 -50.28
C LEU A 191 -6.73 -47.17 -49.29
N LEU A 192 -6.06 -47.06 -48.15
CA LEU A 192 -6.29 -46.02 -47.16
C LEU A 192 -4.99 -45.33 -46.76
N THR A 193 -4.94 -44.01 -46.84
CA THR A 193 -3.85 -43.19 -46.27
C THR A 193 -4.34 -42.45 -45.03
N LEU A 194 -3.45 -42.26 -44.06
CA LEU A 194 -3.75 -41.42 -42.91
C LEU A 194 -2.51 -40.77 -42.27
N SER A 195 -2.71 -39.57 -41.74
CA SER A 195 -1.78 -38.84 -40.87
C SER A 195 -2.50 -38.57 -39.54
N LEU A 196 -2.02 -39.17 -38.45
CA LEU A 196 -2.53 -38.96 -37.09
C LEU A 196 -1.42 -39.11 -36.05
N GLY A 197 -1.45 -38.27 -35.01
CA GLY A 197 -0.57 -38.34 -33.84
C GLY A 197 0.12 -37.02 -33.48
N ALA A 198 0.22 -36.05 -34.41
CA ALA A 198 0.80 -34.75 -34.09
C ALA A 198 -0.07 -33.94 -33.10
N ASN A 199 -1.39 -33.93 -33.31
CA ASN A 199 -2.32 -33.25 -32.40
C ASN A 199 -2.34 -33.88 -31.00
N ASP A 200 -2.27 -35.21 -30.91
CA ASP A 200 -2.13 -35.93 -29.62
C ASP A 200 -0.88 -35.46 -28.84
N LEU A 201 0.19 -35.06 -29.54
CA LEU A 201 1.43 -34.57 -28.93
C LEU A 201 1.34 -33.09 -28.55
N ILE A 202 0.77 -32.25 -29.41
CA ILE A 202 0.53 -30.82 -29.12
C ILE A 202 -0.36 -30.67 -27.88
N GLU A 203 -1.40 -31.50 -27.75
CA GLU A 203 -2.29 -31.49 -26.59
C GLU A 203 -1.61 -31.90 -25.27
N ALA A 204 -0.47 -32.59 -25.34
CA ALA A 204 0.31 -32.99 -24.17
C ALA A 204 1.23 -31.88 -23.63
N ILE A 205 1.37 -30.75 -24.35
CA ILE A 205 2.14 -29.59 -23.90
C ILE A 205 1.41 -28.95 -22.71
N ASP A 206 2.03 -29.04 -21.52
CA ASP A 206 1.52 -28.44 -20.30
C ASP A 206 2.26 -27.14 -19.95
N PHE A 207 1.65 -25.99 -20.28
CA PHE A 207 2.20 -24.68 -19.95
C PHE A 207 2.34 -24.41 -18.45
N ARG A 208 1.61 -25.15 -17.59
CA ARG A 208 1.80 -25.05 -16.14
C ARG A 208 3.18 -25.54 -15.75
N THR A 209 3.63 -26.65 -16.34
CA THR A 209 4.98 -27.16 -16.14
C THR A 209 6.02 -26.15 -16.64
N ILE A 210 5.78 -25.51 -17.79
CA ILE A 210 6.69 -24.50 -18.37
C ILE A 210 6.85 -23.27 -17.47
N THR A 211 5.80 -22.85 -16.76
CA THR A 211 5.80 -21.63 -15.92
C THR A 211 6.29 -21.84 -14.48
N LYS A 212 6.44 -23.08 -13.99
CA LYS A 212 6.92 -23.38 -12.63
C LYS A 212 8.23 -22.66 -12.24
N PRO A 213 9.24 -22.50 -13.12
CA PRO A 213 10.46 -21.77 -12.79
C PRO A 213 10.23 -20.28 -12.53
N MET A 214 9.39 -19.63 -13.33
CA MET A 214 9.02 -18.22 -13.13
C MET A 214 8.32 -18.03 -11.77
N GLN A 215 7.54 -19.02 -11.35
CA GLN A 215 6.82 -19.04 -10.08
C GLN A 215 7.67 -19.48 -8.88
N LYS A 216 8.95 -19.83 -9.10
CA LYS A 216 9.83 -20.41 -8.09
C LYS A 216 9.28 -21.70 -7.45
N LEU A 217 8.39 -22.41 -8.14
CA LEU A 217 7.82 -23.69 -7.68
C LEU A 217 8.70 -24.89 -8.04
N ALA A 218 9.54 -24.75 -9.05
CA ALA A 218 10.52 -25.75 -9.47
C ALA A 218 11.72 -25.05 -10.12
N SER A 219 12.88 -25.71 -10.12
CA SER A 219 14.00 -25.30 -10.98
C SER A 219 13.67 -25.55 -12.46
N LYS A 220 14.38 -24.86 -13.38
CA LYS A 220 14.27 -25.12 -14.82
C LYS A 220 14.48 -26.59 -15.16
N ALA A 221 15.44 -27.24 -14.51
CA ALA A 221 15.75 -28.65 -14.73
C ALA A 221 14.61 -29.59 -14.30
N GLU A 222 13.99 -29.34 -13.15
CA GLU A 222 12.83 -30.12 -12.68
C GLU A 222 11.62 -29.94 -13.60
N ALA A 223 11.34 -28.70 -14.02
CA ALA A 223 10.27 -28.40 -14.98
C ALA A 223 10.52 -29.06 -16.35
N ASN A 224 11.75 -29.01 -16.87
CA ASN A 224 12.14 -29.71 -18.09
C ASN A 224 11.94 -31.23 -17.98
N PHE A 225 12.37 -31.83 -16.86
CA PHE A 225 12.19 -33.26 -16.64
C PHE A 225 10.71 -33.67 -16.67
N GLU A 226 9.85 -32.95 -15.96
CA GLU A 226 8.40 -33.20 -15.97
C GLU A 226 7.79 -32.97 -17.37
N PHE A 227 8.20 -31.91 -18.06
CA PHE A 227 7.76 -31.63 -19.43
C PHE A 227 8.12 -32.79 -20.38
N ALA A 228 9.37 -33.26 -20.33
CA ALA A 228 9.83 -34.40 -21.13
C ALA A 228 9.09 -35.70 -20.79
N GLN A 229 8.73 -35.92 -19.52
CA GLN A 229 7.91 -37.07 -19.11
C GLN A 229 6.50 -37.01 -19.71
N ASN A 230 5.86 -35.84 -19.71
CA ASN A 230 4.53 -35.67 -20.31
C ASN A 230 4.54 -36.00 -21.81
N ILE A 231 5.58 -35.56 -22.53
CA ILE A 231 5.76 -35.88 -23.95
C ILE A 231 6.01 -37.39 -24.19
N GLU A 232 6.78 -38.05 -23.32
CA GLU A 232 7.01 -39.51 -23.44
C GLU A 232 5.72 -40.31 -23.14
N ILE A 233 4.90 -39.89 -22.17
CA ILE A 233 3.60 -40.49 -21.88
C ILE A 233 2.67 -40.35 -23.11
N ALA A 234 2.63 -39.17 -23.72
CA ALA A 234 1.85 -38.92 -24.93
C ALA A 234 2.29 -39.82 -26.09
N THR A 235 3.60 -39.95 -26.30
CA THR A 235 4.19 -40.83 -27.33
C THR A 235 3.76 -42.30 -27.13
N GLN A 236 3.75 -42.79 -25.89
CA GLN A 236 3.28 -44.14 -25.58
C GLN A 236 1.79 -44.33 -25.85
N LYS A 237 0.98 -43.31 -25.57
CA LYS A 237 -0.46 -43.30 -25.86
C LYS A 237 -0.72 -43.32 -27.37
N ILE A 238 0.02 -42.52 -28.14
CA ILE A 238 -0.03 -42.49 -29.61
C ILE A 238 0.24 -43.89 -30.19
N TYR A 239 1.32 -44.54 -29.76
CA TYR A 239 1.67 -45.90 -30.20
C TYR A 239 0.50 -46.88 -30.02
N ARG A 240 -0.06 -46.93 -28.80
CA ARG A 240 -1.15 -47.84 -28.45
C ARG A 240 -2.42 -47.54 -29.23
N ASN A 241 -2.82 -46.27 -29.29
CA ASN A 241 -4.05 -45.86 -29.94
C ASN A 241 -3.99 -46.10 -31.44
N LEU A 242 -2.83 -45.88 -32.07
CA LEU A 242 -2.65 -46.12 -33.50
C LEU A 242 -2.76 -47.61 -33.85
N GLN A 243 -2.22 -48.49 -33.00
CA GLN A 243 -2.43 -49.94 -33.15
C GLN A 243 -3.93 -50.31 -33.07
N LEU A 244 -4.65 -49.76 -32.10
CA LEU A 244 -6.10 -49.99 -31.96
C LEU A 244 -6.88 -49.47 -33.16
N LEU A 245 -6.50 -48.32 -33.71
CA LEU A 245 -7.14 -47.74 -34.88
C LEU A 245 -6.95 -48.66 -36.11
N ILE A 246 -5.71 -49.08 -36.38
CA ILE A 246 -5.38 -49.99 -37.50
C ILE A 246 -6.15 -51.32 -37.37
N GLN A 247 -6.22 -51.88 -36.15
CA GLN A 247 -7.00 -53.10 -35.90
C GLN A 247 -8.48 -52.90 -36.15
N SER A 248 -9.03 -51.74 -35.77
CA SER A 248 -10.45 -51.41 -35.97
C SER A 248 -10.77 -51.23 -37.46
N LEU A 249 -9.90 -50.56 -38.22
CA LEU A 249 -10.03 -50.44 -39.67
C LEU A 249 -9.99 -51.81 -40.37
N ARG A 250 -9.06 -52.69 -39.98
CA ARG A 250 -8.96 -54.06 -40.53
C ARG A 250 -10.14 -54.96 -40.16
N LYS A 251 -10.78 -54.73 -39.02
CA LYS A 251 -12.03 -55.44 -38.68
C LYS A 251 -13.17 -55.08 -39.63
N ILE A 252 -13.20 -53.83 -40.11
CA ILE A 252 -14.19 -53.37 -41.10
C ILE A 252 -13.83 -53.89 -42.49
N ASN A 253 -12.54 -53.84 -42.86
CA ASN A 253 -12.03 -54.31 -44.14
C ASN A 253 -10.67 -55.02 -44.01
N PRO A 254 -10.65 -56.36 -44.01
CA PRO A 254 -9.41 -57.14 -43.86
C PRO A 254 -8.42 -56.99 -45.02
N ASN A 255 -8.88 -56.59 -46.21
CA ASN A 255 -8.06 -56.48 -47.42
C ASN A 255 -7.50 -55.06 -47.64
N LEU A 256 -7.75 -54.14 -46.70
CA LEU A 256 -7.37 -52.74 -46.83
C LEU A 256 -5.86 -52.55 -46.74
N GLN A 257 -5.26 -52.00 -47.80
CA GLN A 257 -3.88 -51.53 -47.76
C GLN A 257 -3.83 -50.19 -47.02
N ILE A 258 -3.27 -50.19 -45.81
CA ILE A 258 -3.15 -48.99 -44.98
C ILE A 258 -1.74 -48.41 -45.12
N VAL A 259 -1.67 -47.09 -45.30
CA VAL A 259 -0.44 -46.31 -45.39
C VAL A 259 -0.49 -45.19 -44.35
N LEU A 260 0.40 -45.26 -43.37
CA LEU A 260 0.60 -44.19 -42.39
C LEU A 260 1.63 -43.20 -42.95
N VAL A 261 1.31 -41.91 -42.88
CA VAL A 261 2.19 -40.84 -43.35
C VAL A 261 2.84 -40.15 -42.15
N GLY A 262 4.15 -39.94 -42.20
CA GLY A 262 4.92 -39.20 -41.18
C GLY A 262 4.64 -37.70 -41.19
N TYR A 263 5.25 -36.98 -40.25
CA TYR A 263 5.20 -35.51 -40.14
C TYR A 263 6.58 -34.90 -40.40
N ASN A 264 6.62 -33.63 -40.78
CA ASN A 264 7.87 -32.89 -40.93
C ASN A 264 8.20 -32.11 -39.66
N SER A 265 9.47 -31.95 -39.33
CA SER A 265 9.88 -30.86 -38.46
C SER A 265 9.97 -29.59 -39.32
N LEU A 266 8.82 -28.96 -39.56
CA LEU A 266 8.77 -27.73 -40.34
C LEU A 266 9.58 -26.67 -39.60
N SER A 267 10.62 -26.16 -40.26
CA SER A 267 11.50 -25.12 -39.73
C SER A 267 10.87 -23.72 -39.69
N SER A 268 9.53 -23.66 -39.60
CA SER A 268 8.73 -22.44 -39.55
C SER A 268 9.21 -21.54 -38.40
N LYS A 269 9.06 -20.23 -38.59
CA LYS A 269 9.53 -19.26 -37.61
C LYS A 269 8.77 -19.40 -36.29
N ILE A 270 7.48 -19.76 -36.34
CA ILE A 270 6.67 -19.99 -35.15
C ILE A 270 7.17 -21.19 -34.32
N ILE A 271 7.56 -22.30 -34.97
CA ILE A 271 8.10 -23.47 -34.26
C ILE A 271 9.45 -23.14 -33.61
N LYS A 272 10.33 -22.43 -34.34
CA LYS A 272 11.61 -21.94 -33.79
C LYS A 272 11.41 -20.98 -32.62
N PHE A 273 10.42 -20.09 -32.71
CA PHE A 273 10.05 -19.20 -31.61
C PHE A 273 9.64 -20.00 -30.36
N PHE A 274 8.76 -21.00 -30.51
CA PHE A 274 8.35 -21.85 -29.38
C PHE A 274 9.50 -22.69 -28.82
N GLU A 275 10.38 -23.23 -29.67
CA GLU A 275 11.58 -23.96 -29.24
C GLU A 275 12.52 -23.08 -28.40
N LYS A 276 12.79 -21.84 -28.86
CA LYS A 276 13.59 -20.87 -28.11
C LYS A 276 12.89 -20.43 -26.83
N MET A 277 11.57 -20.29 -26.83
CA MET A 277 10.79 -20.05 -25.63
C MET A 277 10.93 -21.18 -24.61
N LEU A 278 10.78 -22.44 -25.01
CA LEU A 278 11.02 -23.58 -24.12
C LEU A 278 12.47 -23.60 -23.60
N THR A 279 13.44 -23.29 -24.47
CA THR A 279 14.86 -23.22 -24.10
C THR A 279 15.08 -22.15 -23.03
N ASN A 280 14.49 -20.96 -23.20
CA ASN A 280 14.65 -19.86 -22.27
C ASN A 280 13.90 -20.09 -20.95
N GLU A 281 12.70 -20.68 -20.97
CA GLU A 281 11.88 -20.87 -19.77
C GLU A 281 12.34 -22.05 -18.93
N ILE A 282 12.54 -23.22 -19.55
CA ILE A 282 12.81 -24.48 -18.86
C ILE A 282 14.15 -25.11 -19.25
N GLY A 283 14.91 -24.56 -20.20
CA GLY A 283 16.23 -25.09 -20.54
C GLY A 283 16.19 -26.41 -21.31
N VAL A 284 15.21 -26.61 -22.20
CA VAL A 284 15.27 -27.72 -23.17
C VAL A 284 16.44 -27.51 -24.15
N PRO A 285 16.97 -28.58 -24.78
CA PRO A 285 17.97 -28.46 -25.85
C PRO A 285 17.48 -27.63 -27.04
N GLU A 286 18.41 -26.98 -27.75
CA GLU A 286 18.07 -26.10 -28.89
C GLU A 286 17.45 -26.79 -30.11
N ASN A 287 17.48 -28.13 -30.17
CA ASN A 287 16.88 -28.95 -31.23
C ASN A 287 15.77 -29.86 -30.68
N TYR A 288 15.21 -29.51 -29.52
CA TYR A 288 14.27 -30.38 -28.83
C TYR A 288 13.00 -30.65 -29.65
N VAL A 289 12.50 -29.67 -30.40
CA VAL A 289 11.28 -29.88 -31.21
C VAL A 289 11.53 -30.90 -32.32
N ASP A 290 12.68 -30.80 -33.00
CA ASP A 290 13.10 -31.78 -34.00
C ASP A 290 13.19 -33.19 -33.42
N LEU A 291 13.80 -33.34 -32.23
CA LEU A 291 13.90 -34.62 -31.53
C LEU A 291 12.53 -35.21 -31.19
N VAL A 292 11.57 -34.37 -30.80
CA VAL A 292 10.21 -34.78 -30.49
C VAL A 292 9.44 -35.23 -31.73
N ILE A 293 9.59 -34.52 -32.86
CA ILE A 293 8.97 -34.95 -34.13
C ILE A 293 9.61 -36.24 -34.66
N GLN A 294 10.94 -36.37 -34.59
CA GLN A 294 11.63 -37.62 -34.92
C GLN A 294 11.13 -38.79 -34.08
N ARG A 295 10.88 -38.55 -32.78
CA ARG A 295 10.30 -39.54 -31.86
C ARG A 295 8.86 -39.90 -32.23
N LEU A 296 8.04 -38.93 -32.62
CA LEU A 296 6.68 -39.15 -33.13
C LEU A 296 6.71 -40.04 -34.38
N ASN A 297 7.49 -39.68 -35.39
CA ASN A 297 7.63 -40.44 -36.64
C ASN A 297 8.12 -41.86 -36.39
N SER A 298 9.15 -42.02 -35.53
CA SER A 298 9.64 -43.34 -35.12
C SER A 298 8.55 -44.18 -34.44
N THR A 299 7.65 -43.53 -33.69
CA THR A 299 6.54 -44.18 -33.00
C THR A 299 5.46 -44.65 -33.98
N ILE A 300 5.12 -43.82 -34.96
CA ILE A 300 4.19 -44.16 -36.05
C ILE A 300 4.77 -45.32 -36.88
N GLN A 301 6.04 -45.23 -37.27
CA GLN A 301 6.76 -46.28 -37.99
C GLN A 301 6.77 -47.60 -37.21
N LYS A 302 7.03 -47.54 -35.90
CA LYS A 302 7.00 -48.72 -35.02
C LYS A 302 5.60 -49.34 -34.96
N ALA A 303 4.54 -48.54 -34.88
CA ALA A 303 3.16 -49.04 -34.91
C ALA A 303 2.84 -49.68 -36.27
N ALA A 304 3.26 -49.05 -37.38
CA ALA A 304 3.08 -49.58 -38.73
C ALA A 304 3.75 -50.95 -38.92
N LYS A 305 5.02 -51.05 -38.54
CA LYS A 305 5.80 -52.30 -38.61
C LYS A 305 5.16 -53.40 -37.77
N ASN A 306 4.74 -53.08 -36.55
CA ASN A 306 4.08 -54.05 -35.66
C ASN A 306 2.74 -54.54 -36.23
N GLN A 307 1.97 -53.64 -36.85
CA GLN A 307 0.71 -53.98 -37.50
C GLN A 307 0.88 -54.46 -38.94
N LYS A 308 2.09 -54.59 -39.47
CA LYS A 308 2.35 -54.98 -40.88
C LYS A 308 1.56 -54.11 -41.87
N VAL A 309 1.58 -52.80 -41.68
CA VAL A 309 1.05 -51.79 -42.62
C VAL A 309 2.20 -50.92 -43.09
N ASN A 310 2.00 -50.14 -44.16
CA ASN A 310 3.05 -49.28 -44.68
C ASN A 310 3.18 -48.01 -43.82
N TYR A 311 4.41 -47.57 -43.58
CA TYR A 311 4.74 -46.22 -43.12
C TYR A 311 5.61 -45.55 -44.17
N VAL A 312 5.24 -44.32 -44.52
CA VAL A 312 5.93 -43.52 -45.53
C VAL A 312 6.26 -42.15 -44.94
N ASP A 313 7.54 -41.81 -44.95
CA ASP A 313 8.01 -40.45 -44.68
C ASP A 313 8.01 -39.66 -46.01
N LEU A 314 7.37 -38.50 -46.03
CA LEU A 314 7.20 -37.67 -47.24
C LEU A 314 8.07 -36.41 -47.22
N TYR A 315 8.97 -36.29 -46.26
CA TYR A 315 9.72 -35.08 -45.99
C TYR A 315 11.22 -35.28 -46.14
N ASN A 316 11.71 -35.00 -47.35
CA ASN A 316 13.13 -34.82 -47.58
C ASN A 316 13.60 -33.50 -46.93
N GLU A 317 14.25 -33.57 -45.78
CA GLU A 317 14.69 -32.40 -45.01
C GLU A 317 15.53 -31.42 -45.86
N SER A 318 16.45 -31.93 -46.70
CA SER A 318 17.31 -31.06 -47.49
C SER A 318 16.52 -30.22 -48.51
N ILE A 319 15.60 -30.85 -49.23
CA ILE A 319 14.72 -30.20 -50.21
C ILE A 319 13.71 -29.26 -49.53
N TRP A 320 13.09 -29.70 -48.43
CA TRP A 320 12.11 -28.89 -47.72
C TRP A 320 12.72 -27.65 -47.05
N GLN A 321 13.99 -27.72 -46.63
CA GLN A 321 14.72 -26.56 -46.13
C GLN A 321 15.11 -25.60 -47.26
N ASP A 322 15.63 -26.09 -48.38
CA ASP A 322 16.02 -25.25 -49.54
C ASP A 322 14.80 -24.52 -50.14
N LYS A 323 13.65 -25.21 -50.21
CA LYS A 323 12.41 -24.71 -50.82
C LYS A 323 11.36 -24.29 -49.79
N ASN A 324 11.77 -23.92 -48.57
CA ASN A 324 10.83 -23.60 -47.49
C ASN A 324 9.80 -22.52 -47.90
N SER A 325 10.23 -21.48 -48.62
CA SER A 325 9.32 -20.42 -49.10
C SER A 325 8.29 -20.88 -50.13
N GLU A 326 8.52 -22.01 -50.81
CA GLU A 326 7.58 -22.60 -51.76
C GLU A 326 6.68 -23.64 -51.09
N PHE A 327 7.23 -24.50 -50.22
CA PHE A 327 6.49 -25.59 -49.59
C PHE A 327 5.81 -25.22 -48.27
N SER A 328 6.18 -24.09 -47.67
CA SER A 328 5.61 -23.54 -46.44
C SER A 328 5.60 -22.00 -46.55
N THR A 329 4.67 -21.46 -47.34
CA THR A 329 4.64 -20.04 -47.75
C THR A 329 4.42 -19.06 -46.60
N ASN A 330 3.90 -19.51 -45.45
CA ASN A 330 3.69 -18.67 -44.28
C ASN A 330 4.60 -19.09 -43.12
N ASP A 331 5.40 -18.15 -42.63
CA ASP A 331 6.31 -18.31 -41.50
C ASP A 331 5.63 -18.60 -40.15
N LEU A 332 4.33 -18.26 -40.03
CA LEU A 332 3.50 -18.48 -38.85
C LEU A 332 2.58 -19.72 -38.96
N ASP A 333 2.64 -20.44 -40.08
CA ASP A 333 1.89 -21.67 -40.27
C ASP A 333 2.81 -22.90 -40.18
N ILE A 334 2.24 -23.99 -39.69
CA ILE A 334 2.89 -25.29 -39.56
C ILE A 334 2.36 -26.29 -40.59
N HIS A 335 1.62 -25.84 -41.61
CA HIS A 335 1.07 -26.71 -42.63
C HIS A 335 1.79 -26.50 -43.98
N PRO A 336 1.89 -27.54 -44.81
CA PRO A 336 2.36 -27.39 -46.18
C PRO A 336 1.49 -26.41 -47.00
N SER A 337 2.13 -25.71 -47.92
CA SER A 337 1.46 -25.00 -49.00
C SER A 337 0.85 -25.99 -50.00
N THR A 338 0.08 -25.49 -50.97
CA THR A 338 -0.40 -26.30 -52.11
C THR A 338 0.75 -27.04 -52.81
N LYS A 339 1.90 -26.39 -52.99
CA LYS A 339 3.08 -27.00 -53.62
C LYS A 339 3.73 -28.04 -52.70
N GLY A 340 3.76 -27.78 -51.40
CA GLY A 340 4.21 -28.76 -50.40
C GLY A 340 3.36 -30.04 -50.42
N TYR A 341 2.03 -29.92 -50.43
CA TYR A 341 1.12 -31.08 -50.56
C TYR A 341 1.29 -31.83 -51.88
N LYS A 342 1.53 -31.11 -52.98
CA LYS A 342 1.83 -31.71 -54.28
C LYS A 342 3.15 -32.51 -54.24
N LYS A 343 4.17 -32.00 -53.54
CA LYS A 343 5.45 -32.71 -53.32
C LYS A 343 5.25 -33.96 -52.47
N MET A 344 4.49 -33.86 -51.38
CA MET A 344 4.13 -35.02 -50.56
C MET A 344 3.47 -36.12 -51.41
N ALA A 345 2.50 -35.75 -52.26
CA ALA A 345 1.83 -36.70 -53.15
C ALA A 345 2.75 -37.34 -54.18
N GLN A 346 3.72 -36.59 -54.72
CA GLN A 346 4.70 -37.09 -55.69
C GLN A 346 5.59 -38.15 -55.04
N ASP A 347 6.13 -37.85 -53.85
CA ASP A 347 7.00 -38.77 -53.12
C ASP A 347 6.23 -40.01 -52.65
N LEU A 348 4.98 -39.84 -52.21
CA LEU A 348 4.10 -40.95 -51.85
C LEU A 348 3.88 -41.89 -53.05
N LEU A 349 3.64 -41.33 -54.24
CA LEU A 349 3.45 -42.15 -55.43
C LEU A 349 4.72 -42.90 -55.82
N PHE A 350 5.89 -42.23 -55.82
CA PHE A 350 7.15 -42.90 -56.09
C PHE A 350 7.42 -44.05 -55.11
N LYS A 351 7.21 -43.84 -53.80
CA LYS A 351 7.41 -44.89 -52.79
C LYS A 351 6.44 -46.07 -52.92
N LEU A 352 5.18 -45.83 -53.31
CA LEU A 352 4.15 -46.89 -53.39
C LEU A 352 4.03 -47.57 -54.76
N ALA A 353 4.53 -46.97 -55.84
CA ALA A 353 4.37 -47.47 -57.21
C ALA A 353 5.67 -47.97 -57.84
N PHE A 354 6.85 -47.47 -57.45
CA PHE A 354 8.12 -47.91 -58.03
C PHE A 354 8.52 -49.29 -57.53
N GLU A 355 9.21 -50.04 -58.39
CA GLU A 355 9.95 -51.24 -58.01
C GLU A 355 11.14 -50.85 -57.13
N GLN A 356 11.17 -51.34 -55.89
CA GLN A 356 12.15 -50.97 -54.87
C GLN A 356 13.42 -51.85 -54.93
N ASN A 357 13.93 -52.11 -56.14
CA ASN A 357 15.12 -52.94 -56.37
C ASN A 357 16.43 -52.13 -56.17
N LEU A 358 17.59 -52.75 -56.42
CA LEU A 358 18.90 -52.06 -56.34
C LEU A 358 18.98 -50.89 -57.34
N GLU A 359 18.43 -51.06 -58.53
CA GLU A 359 18.38 -50.03 -59.58
C GLU A 359 17.64 -48.77 -59.10
N PHE A 360 16.51 -48.93 -58.40
CA PHE A 360 15.83 -47.79 -57.78
C PHE A 360 16.69 -47.04 -56.77
N LYS A 361 17.50 -47.74 -55.96
CA LYS A 361 18.38 -47.08 -54.98
C LYS A 361 19.44 -46.21 -55.66
N GLU A 362 19.94 -46.63 -56.83
CA GLU A 362 20.87 -45.85 -57.64
C GLU A 362 20.17 -44.66 -58.33
N GLU A 363 18.93 -44.86 -58.79
CA GLU A 363 18.10 -43.82 -59.41
C GLU A 363 17.55 -42.78 -58.42
N ALA A 364 17.29 -43.14 -57.17
CA ALA A 364 16.64 -42.26 -56.20
C ALA A 364 17.46 -40.98 -55.95
N ASN A 365 18.78 -41.09 -55.80
CA ASN A 365 19.64 -39.92 -55.60
C ASN A 365 19.79 -39.09 -56.88
N THR A 366 19.97 -39.75 -58.03
CA THR A 366 20.31 -39.08 -59.30
C THR A 366 19.11 -38.54 -60.07
N LYS A 367 17.98 -39.27 -60.09
CA LYS A 367 16.75 -38.91 -60.81
C LYS A 367 15.71 -38.24 -59.92
N LEU A 368 15.52 -38.72 -58.68
CA LEU A 368 14.50 -38.19 -57.75
C LEU A 368 15.04 -37.09 -56.83
N GLN A 369 16.36 -36.87 -56.82
CA GLN A 369 17.06 -35.94 -55.92
C GLN A 369 16.88 -36.28 -54.44
N TRP A 370 16.62 -37.55 -54.12
CA TRP A 370 16.48 -38.01 -52.75
C TRP A 370 17.85 -38.31 -52.14
N ASP A 371 18.24 -37.52 -51.14
CA ASP A 371 19.47 -37.79 -50.39
C ASP A 371 19.42 -39.13 -49.63
N GLU A 372 20.59 -39.66 -49.32
CA GLU A 372 20.72 -40.97 -48.68
C GLU A 372 20.01 -41.05 -47.33
N ASN A 373 20.03 -39.97 -46.54
CA ASN A 373 19.35 -39.95 -45.24
C ASN A 373 17.84 -40.10 -45.43
N TYR A 374 17.25 -39.38 -46.38
CA TYR A 374 15.82 -39.47 -46.67
C TYR A 374 15.41 -40.87 -47.15
N VAL A 375 16.19 -41.51 -48.02
CA VAL A 375 15.92 -42.89 -48.46
C VAL A 375 15.99 -43.88 -47.28
N GLN A 376 16.93 -43.70 -46.36
CA GLN A 376 17.11 -44.61 -45.22
C GLN A 376 16.08 -44.44 -44.11
N LYS A 377 15.49 -43.24 -43.92
CA LYS A 377 14.55 -42.92 -42.82
C LYS A 377 13.39 -43.91 -42.66
N ASP A 378 12.80 -44.32 -43.77
CA ASP A 378 11.68 -45.25 -43.81
C ASP A 378 11.97 -46.51 -44.62
N THR A 379 13.25 -46.81 -44.86
CA THR A 379 13.68 -48.06 -45.50
C THR A 379 13.07 -49.26 -44.76
N ASN A 380 12.56 -50.23 -45.54
CA ASN A 380 11.83 -51.39 -45.03
C ASN A 380 10.57 -51.06 -44.20
N SER A 381 10.00 -49.87 -44.32
CA SER A 381 8.74 -49.50 -43.65
C SER A 381 7.57 -49.39 -44.63
N TYR A 382 7.85 -49.36 -45.93
CA TYR A 382 6.87 -49.44 -47.01
C TYR A 382 7.34 -50.41 -48.09
N ARG A 383 6.45 -50.71 -49.04
CA ARG A 383 6.72 -51.48 -50.26
C ARG A 383 5.88 -50.98 -51.43
N ARG A 384 6.17 -51.47 -52.63
CA ARG A 384 5.29 -51.30 -53.79
C ARG A 384 3.95 -51.98 -53.52
N ILE A 385 2.86 -51.22 -53.64
CA ILE A 385 1.48 -51.72 -53.52
C ILE A 385 0.61 -51.36 -54.73
N LEU A 386 1.11 -50.49 -55.63
CA LEU A 386 0.38 -50.04 -56.81
C LEU A 386 1.00 -50.59 -58.10
N ASN A 387 0.14 -50.98 -59.05
CA ASN A 387 0.55 -51.37 -60.40
C ASN A 387 0.04 -50.35 -61.44
N LEU A 388 0.80 -49.25 -61.57
CA LEU A 388 0.47 -48.14 -62.47
C LEU A 388 1.24 -48.16 -63.79
N GLY A 389 2.46 -48.71 -63.79
CA GLY A 389 3.37 -48.76 -64.92
C GLY A 389 4.79 -49.13 -64.46
N THR A 390 5.75 -49.07 -65.39
CA THR A 390 7.19 -49.16 -65.12
C THR A 390 7.71 -47.90 -64.41
N ASN A 391 8.84 -48.00 -63.72
CA ASN A 391 9.46 -46.84 -63.05
C ASN A 391 9.68 -45.67 -64.02
N SER A 392 10.10 -45.95 -65.27
CA SER A 392 10.30 -44.92 -66.30
C SER A 392 9.01 -44.21 -66.70
N GLU A 393 7.90 -44.95 -66.89
CA GLU A 393 6.60 -44.36 -67.25
C GLU A 393 6.07 -43.46 -66.13
N ILE A 394 6.17 -43.92 -64.88
CA ILE A 394 5.74 -43.14 -63.71
C ILE A 394 6.61 -41.89 -63.54
N PHE A 395 7.93 -42.02 -63.70
CA PHE A 395 8.86 -40.89 -63.64
C PHE A 395 8.55 -39.83 -64.71
N SER A 396 8.38 -40.23 -65.97
CA SER A 396 8.07 -39.28 -67.07
C SER A 396 6.73 -38.57 -66.87
N ALA A 397 5.74 -39.21 -66.24
CA ALA A 397 4.44 -38.58 -65.99
C ALA A 397 4.47 -37.50 -64.89
N LEU A 398 5.43 -37.59 -63.96
CA LEU A 398 5.58 -36.75 -62.78
C LEU A 398 6.87 -35.91 -62.79
N THR A 399 7.44 -35.68 -63.97
CA THR A 399 8.57 -34.77 -64.19
C THR A 399 8.30 -33.84 -65.36
N VAL A 400 8.95 -32.68 -65.36
CA VAL A 400 8.98 -31.75 -66.49
C VAL A 400 10.45 -31.50 -66.83
N GLU A 401 10.82 -31.68 -68.09
CA GLU A 401 12.23 -31.62 -68.53
C GLU A 401 13.14 -32.53 -67.68
N ASN A 402 12.65 -33.73 -67.34
CA ASN A 402 13.30 -34.71 -66.45
C ASN A 402 13.57 -34.21 -65.01
N SER A 403 12.89 -33.15 -64.56
CA SER A 403 12.99 -32.63 -63.19
C SER A 403 11.69 -32.89 -62.41
N PRO A 404 11.74 -33.67 -61.31
CA PRO A 404 10.64 -33.79 -60.36
C PRO A 404 10.26 -32.46 -59.72
N GLU A 405 11.22 -31.60 -59.44
CA GLU A 405 11.00 -30.29 -58.84
C GLU A 405 10.24 -29.34 -59.76
N LYS A 406 10.65 -29.24 -61.05
CA LYS A 406 9.91 -28.40 -62.02
C LYS A 406 8.44 -28.80 -62.13
N PHE A 407 8.16 -30.11 -62.06
CA PHE A 407 6.80 -30.61 -62.05
C PHE A 407 5.99 -30.09 -60.85
N ILE A 408 6.61 -29.94 -59.67
CA ILE A 408 5.94 -29.38 -58.49
C ILE A 408 5.61 -27.91 -58.72
N SER A 409 6.58 -27.10 -59.13
CA SER A 409 6.43 -25.66 -59.27
C SER A 409 5.37 -25.26 -60.31
N GLU A 410 5.16 -26.05 -61.37
CA GLU A 410 4.11 -25.80 -62.36
C GLU A 410 2.68 -25.96 -61.81
N ASN A 411 1.72 -25.21 -62.35
CA ASN A 411 0.31 -25.32 -61.99
C ASN A 411 -0.38 -26.44 -62.77
N SER A 412 -0.92 -27.41 -62.04
CA SER A 412 -1.68 -28.55 -62.56
C SER A 412 -3.15 -28.21 -62.86
N GLU A 413 -3.83 -29.08 -63.59
CA GLU A 413 -5.27 -28.92 -63.88
C GLU A 413 -6.13 -28.97 -62.61
N ILE A 414 -5.82 -29.87 -61.68
CA ILE A 414 -6.51 -29.96 -60.37
C ILE A 414 -6.37 -28.65 -59.57
N GLU A 415 -5.22 -27.98 -59.64
CA GLU A 415 -5.04 -26.66 -59.04
C GLU A 415 -5.98 -25.63 -59.68
N LYS A 416 -6.04 -25.56 -61.01
CA LYS A 416 -6.93 -24.63 -61.72
C LYS A 416 -8.40 -24.89 -61.42
N LEU A 417 -8.83 -26.15 -61.46
CA LEU A 417 -10.22 -26.57 -61.21
C LEU A 417 -10.65 -26.26 -59.77
N THR A 418 -9.79 -26.51 -58.79
CA THR A 418 -10.12 -26.28 -57.39
C THR A 418 -10.21 -24.78 -57.09
N LEU A 419 -9.29 -23.98 -57.62
CA LEU A 419 -9.25 -22.53 -57.37
C LEU A 419 -10.41 -21.76 -58.00
N GLN A 420 -11.10 -22.32 -59.00
CA GLN A 420 -12.34 -21.74 -59.54
C GLN A 420 -13.51 -21.82 -58.54
N ASN A 421 -13.46 -22.78 -57.62
CA ASN A 421 -14.56 -23.12 -56.71
C ASN A 421 -14.27 -22.76 -55.24
N VAL A 422 -13.07 -22.23 -54.95
CA VAL A 422 -12.66 -21.85 -53.60
C VAL A 422 -12.32 -20.36 -53.58
N LYS A 423 -12.88 -19.62 -52.62
CA LYS A 423 -12.57 -18.21 -52.42
C LYS A 423 -11.44 -18.08 -51.40
N LYS A 424 -10.46 -17.21 -51.70
CA LYS A 424 -9.50 -16.78 -50.68
C LYS A 424 -10.22 -15.95 -49.62
N VAL A 425 -9.83 -16.13 -48.37
CA VAL A 425 -10.38 -15.37 -47.25
C VAL A 425 -9.90 -13.92 -47.35
N LYS A 426 -10.81 -12.97 -47.09
CA LYS A 426 -10.49 -11.54 -47.00
C LYS A 426 -9.98 -11.13 -45.61
N ASP A 427 -10.53 -11.77 -44.58
CA ASP A 427 -10.19 -11.58 -43.17
C ASP A 427 -8.92 -12.38 -42.78
N SER A 428 -8.33 -12.09 -41.62
CA SER A 428 -7.13 -12.81 -41.18
C SER A 428 -7.45 -14.30 -40.93
N PRO A 429 -6.65 -15.25 -41.43
CA PRO A 429 -6.80 -16.68 -41.10
C PRO A 429 -6.81 -16.97 -39.59
N ILE A 430 -6.17 -16.11 -38.79
CA ILE A 430 -6.21 -16.23 -37.33
C ILE A 430 -7.52 -15.72 -36.75
N GLU A 431 -8.14 -14.71 -37.37
CA GLU A 431 -9.47 -14.26 -36.97
C GLU A 431 -10.50 -15.38 -37.19
N ILE A 432 -10.36 -16.17 -38.27
CA ILE A 432 -11.14 -17.39 -38.47
C ILE A 432 -10.80 -18.43 -37.41
N PHE A 433 -9.53 -18.73 -37.19
CA PHE A 433 -9.09 -19.73 -36.21
C PHE A 433 -9.60 -19.41 -34.80
N VAL A 434 -9.49 -18.14 -34.39
CA VAL A 434 -10.02 -17.61 -33.14
C VAL A 434 -11.53 -17.70 -33.13
N ASN A 435 -12.22 -17.25 -34.18
CA ASN A 435 -13.67 -17.42 -34.31
C ASN A 435 -14.14 -18.88 -34.23
N VAL A 436 -13.36 -19.85 -34.68
CA VAL A 436 -13.73 -21.28 -34.62
C VAL A 436 -13.37 -21.90 -33.27
N ILE A 437 -12.25 -21.54 -32.64
CA ILE A 437 -11.95 -21.92 -31.24
C ILE A 437 -13.00 -21.35 -30.29
N LEU A 438 -13.43 -20.10 -30.53
CA LEU A 438 -14.39 -19.36 -29.71
C LEU A 438 -15.76 -20.03 -29.62
N ASN A 439 -16.23 -20.64 -30.72
CA ASN A 439 -17.56 -21.24 -30.76
C ASN A 439 -17.59 -22.69 -30.26
N ASN A 440 -16.43 -23.33 -30.01
CA ASN A 440 -16.38 -24.79 -29.85
C ASN A 440 -15.82 -25.28 -28.51
N ASN A 441 -14.78 -24.64 -27.95
CA ASN A 441 -14.29 -24.97 -26.61
C ASN A 441 -13.40 -23.88 -26.01
N PHE A 442 -13.88 -22.67 -26.19
CA PHE A 442 -13.20 -21.49 -25.74
C PHE A 442 -12.93 -21.49 -24.24
N GLY A 443 -13.80 -22.14 -23.45
CA GLY A 443 -13.59 -22.34 -22.02
C GLY A 443 -12.28 -23.07 -21.69
N ALA A 444 -11.87 -24.08 -22.46
CA ALA A 444 -10.60 -24.78 -22.22
C ALA A 444 -9.38 -23.93 -22.63
N PHE A 445 -9.46 -23.23 -23.76
CA PHE A 445 -8.43 -22.31 -24.23
C PHE A 445 -8.27 -21.11 -23.29
N LEU A 446 -9.37 -20.45 -22.91
CA LEU A 446 -9.38 -19.39 -21.90
C LEU A 446 -8.92 -19.90 -20.56
N ASN A 447 -9.35 -21.07 -20.11
CA ASN A 447 -8.92 -21.57 -18.81
C ASN A 447 -7.40 -21.74 -18.82
N ARG A 448 -6.81 -22.26 -19.89
CA ARG A 448 -5.35 -22.33 -20.05
C ARG A 448 -4.71 -20.93 -20.16
N PHE A 449 -5.28 -20.02 -20.95
CA PHE A 449 -4.79 -18.66 -21.14
C PHE A 449 -4.87 -17.82 -19.86
N ILE A 450 -5.98 -17.88 -19.13
CA ILE A 450 -6.18 -17.18 -17.87
C ILE A 450 -5.38 -17.83 -16.74
N GLN A 451 -5.23 -19.16 -16.74
CA GLN A 451 -4.25 -19.84 -15.88
C GLN A 451 -2.81 -19.39 -16.17
N LEU A 452 -2.53 -18.77 -17.32
CA LEU A 452 -1.23 -18.18 -17.63
C LEU A 452 -1.18 -16.68 -17.30
N ALA A 453 -2.27 -15.95 -17.52
CA ALA A 453 -2.33 -14.49 -17.29
C ALA A 453 -2.57 -14.10 -15.82
N VAL A 454 -3.26 -14.94 -15.03
CA VAL A 454 -3.76 -14.58 -13.68
C VAL A 454 -3.10 -15.42 -12.57
N GLN A 455 -1.86 -15.83 -12.79
CA GLN A 455 -1.11 -16.78 -11.95
C GLN A 455 -0.87 -16.36 -10.49
N ASN A 456 -1.22 -15.13 -10.10
CA ASN A 456 -0.97 -14.61 -8.75
C ASN A 456 -2.19 -14.70 -7.80
N ASN A 457 -3.35 -15.17 -8.26
CA ASN A 457 -4.54 -15.23 -7.38
C ASN A 457 -5.31 -16.57 -7.50
N PRO A 458 -5.05 -17.53 -6.59
CA PRO A 458 -5.74 -18.82 -6.55
C PRO A 458 -7.26 -18.70 -6.44
N SER A 459 -7.76 -17.63 -5.80
CA SER A 459 -9.18 -17.34 -5.71
C SER A 459 -9.75 -16.97 -7.08
N VAL A 460 -9.02 -16.21 -7.90
CA VAL A 460 -9.43 -15.87 -9.26
C VAL A 460 -9.41 -17.11 -10.15
N GLN A 461 -8.36 -17.92 -10.08
CA GLN A 461 -8.29 -19.19 -10.81
C GLN A 461 -9.49 -20.08 -10.47
N LYS A 462 -9.83 -20.19 -9.18
CA LYS A 462 -10.98 -20.97 -8.72
C LYS A 462 -12.31 -20.36 -9.18
N ILE A 463 -12.52 -19.05 -8.99
CA ILE A 463 -13.74 -18.35 -9.43
C ILE A 463 -13.95 -18.56 -10.92
N LEU A 464 -12.91 -18.38 -11.73
CA LEU A 464 -12.95 -18.60 -13.17
C LEU A 464 -13.22 -20.05 -13.53
N THR A 465 -12.54 -21.00 -12.88
CA THR A 465 -12.73 -22.44 -13.14
C THR A 465 -14.15 -22.87 -12.78
N ASP A 466 -14.66 -22.47 -11.61
CA ASP A 466 -16.00 -22.78 -11.13
C ASP A 466 -17.05 -22.10 -12.04
N PHE A 467 -16.84 -20.82 -12.37
CA PHE A 467 -17.65 -20.08 -13.32
C PHE A 467 -17.69 -20.77 -14.70
N TRP A 468 -16.55 -21.20 -15.24
CA TRP A 468 -16.47 -21.91 -16.52
C TRP A 468 -17.12 -23.28 -16.47
N GLN A 469 -16.87 -24.08 -15.43
CA GLN A 469 -17.47 -25.41 -15.29
C GLN A 469 -18.98 -25.37 -15.09
N GLU A 470 -19.49 -24.36 -14.38
CA GLU A 470 -20.93 -24.14 -14.23
C GLU A 470 -21.56 -23.64 -15.52
N ASN A 471 -20.89 -22.78 -16.28
CA ASN A 471 -21.43 -22.18 -17.51
C ASN A 471 -21.27 -23.06 -18.76
N GLN A 472 -20.35 -24.03 -18.76
CA GLN A 472 -20.29 -25.09 -19.78
C GLN A 472 -21.61 -25.90 -19.82
N LYS A 473 -22.39 -25.88 -18.72
CA LYS A 473 -23.74 -26.47 -18.64
C LYS A 473 -24.86 -25.53 -19.10
N ALA A 474 -24.61 -24.22 -19.18
CA ALA A 474 -25.59 -23.19 -19.56
C ALA A 474 -25.68 -22.93 -21.09
N GLY A 475 -24.70 -23.42 -21.86
CA GLY A 475 -24.81 -23.71 -23.30
C GLY A 475 -24.75 -22.53 -24.28
N ALA A 476 -25.57 -21.48 -24.13
CA ALA A 476 -25.79 -20.48 -25.19
C ALA A 476 -25.42 -19.03 -24.82
N SER A 477 -25.91 -18.52 -23.68
CA SER A 477 -25.77 -17.09 -23.32
C SER A 477 -24.33 -16.67 -23.02
N PHE A 478 -23.51 -17.58 -22.50
CA PHE A 478 -22.10 -17.31 -22.20
C PHE A 478 -21.23 -17.25 -23.46
N THR A 479 -21.44 -18.19 -24.40
CA THR A 479 -20.75 -18.22 -25.70
C THR A 479 -20.99 -16.94 -26.49
N GLU A 480 -22.19 -16.36 -26.40
CA GLU A 480 -22.52 -15.08 -27.06
C GLU A 480 -21.79 -13.87 -26.47
N ILE A 481 -21.57 -13.79 -25.15
CA ILE A 481 -20.75 -12.72 -24.55
C ILE A 481 -19.33 -12.80 -25.10
N LEU A 482 -18.76 -14.00 -25.07
CA LEU A 482 -17.37 -14.21 -25.46
C LEU A 482 -17.22 -13.92 -26.94
N GLN A 483 -18.17 -14.34 -27.76
CA GLN A 483 -18.20 -13.96 -29.15
C GLN A 483 -18.21 -12.43 -29.30
N LYS A 484 -18.99 -11.69 -28.50
CA LYS A 484 -18.99 -10.21 -28.50
C LYS A 484 -17.67 -9.61 -28.01
N ILE A 485 -17.06 -10.15 -26.95
CA ILE A 485 -15.76 -9.68 -26.42
C ILE A 485 -14.65 -9.95 -27.45
N PHE A 486 -14.66 -11.10 -28.11
CA PHE A 486 -13.64 -11.43 -29.11
C PHE A 486 -13.85 -10.77 -30.46
N SER A 487 -15.10 -10.46 -30.78
CA SER A 487 -15.45 -9.59 -31.90
C SER A 487 -15.23 -8.11 -31.57
N SER A 488 -14.89 -7.78 -30.32
CA SER A 488 -14.42 -6.44 -29.97
C SER A 488 -13.01 -6.25 -30.53
N GLY A 489 -12.65 -5.01 -30.89
CA GLY A 489 -11.32 -4.71 -31.43
C GLY A 489 -10.15 -5.07 -30.51
N PHE A 490 -10.41 -5.34 -29.23
CA PHE A 490 -9.41 -5.72 -28.23
C PHE A 490 -8.67 -7.03 -28.58
N PHE A 491 -9.40 -8.10 -28.92
CA PHE A 491 -8.77 -9.41 -29.18
C PHE A 491 -8.09 -9.48 -30.55
N THR A 492 -8.63 -8.79 -31.55
CA THR A 492 -7.97 -8.64 -32.86
C THR A 492 -6.59 -8.00 -32.69
N GLN A 493 -6.46 -6.96 -31.85
CA GLN A 493 -5.17 -6.34 -31.54
C GLN A 493 -4.22 -7.26 -30.77
N ILE A 494 -4.73 -8.07 -29.82
CA ILE A 494 -3.91 -9.08 -29.12
C ILE A 494 -3.27 -10.04 -30.11
N ILE A 495 -4.06 -10.51 -31.08
CA ILE A 495 -3.61 -11.43 -32.13
C ILE A 495 -2.56 -10.74 -33.02
N GLU A 496 -2.85 -9.54 -33.50
CA GLU A 496 -1.93 -8.78 -34.36
C GLU A 496 -0.60 -8.50 -33.66
N ARG A 497 -0.64 -8.15 -32.36
CA ARG A 497 0.57 -7.95 -31.54
C ARG A 497 1.32 -9.24 -31.27
N PHE A 498 0.63 -10.36 -31.03
CA PHE A 498 1.25 -11.67 -30.94
C PHE A 498 2.02 -11.99 -32.24
N GLN A 499 1.39 -11.80 -33.40
CA GLN A 499 2.05 -12.04 -34.69
C GLN A 499 3.26 -11.13 -34.88
N THR A 500 3.09 -9.84 -34.60
CA THR A 500 4.16 -8.85 -34.74
C THR A 500 5.33 -9.17 -33.83
N TYR A 501 5.06 -9.61 -32.60
CA TYR A 501 6.10 -10.03 -31.66
C TYR A 501 6.87 -11.25 -32.15
N VAL A 502 6.17 -12.30 -32.57
CA VAL A 502 6.83 -13.51 -33.11
C VAL A 502 7.65 -13.14 -34.33
N GLN A 503 7.13 -12.31 -35.23
CA GLN A 503 7.85 -11.83 -36.41
C GLN A 503 9.06 -10.98 -36.05
N ASP A 504 8.96 -10.06 -35.09
CA ASP A 504 10.08 -9.23 -34.62
C ASP A 504 11.21 -10.11 -34.07
N VAL A 505 10.87 -11.02 -33.14
CA VAL A 505 11.83 -11.93 -32.51
C VAL A 505 12.51 -12.82 -33.55
N THR A 506 11.73 -13.39 -34.48
CA THR A 506 12.24 -14.37 -35.46
C THR A 506 12.99 -13.72 -36.62
N ASN A 507 12.53 -12.58 -37.14
CA ASN A 507 13.19 -11.86 -38.24
C ASN A 507 14.49 -11.19 -37.77
N ASN A 508 14.48 -10.59 -36.58
CA ASN A 508 15.66 -9.94 -36.01
C ASN A 508 16.58 -10.90 -35.24
N LYS A 509 16.17 -12.17 -35.08
CA LYS A 509 16.90 -13.22 -34.34
C LYS A 509 17.20 -12.85 -32.88
N ASN A 510 16.32 -12.05 -32.27
CA ASN A 510 16.39 -11.65 -30.86
C ASN A 510 15.87 -12.78 -29.95
N TRP A 511 16.47 -13.97 -30.03
CA TRP A 511 15.95 -15.18 -29.39
C TRP A 511 15.91 -15.09 -27.86
N GLU A 512 16.70 -14.21 -27.24
CA GLU A 512 16.64 -13.90 -25.82
C GLU A 512 15.30 -13.30 -25.39
N LYS A 513 14.60 -12.64 -26.33
CA LYS A 513 13.27 -12.10 -26.07
C LYS A 513 12.20 -13.18 -26.07
N ALA A 514 12.39 -14.30 -26.77
CA ALA A 514 11.43 -15.42 -26.85
C ALA A 514 11.19 -16.02 -25.47
N THR A 515 10.32 -15.40 -24.69
CA THR A 515 10.01 -15.72 -23.29
C THR A 515 8.53 -15.44 -23.08
N ILE A 516 7.93 -16.13 -22.12
CA ILE A 516 6.53 -15.90 -21.73
C ILE A 516 6.39 -14.44 -21.27
N SER A 517 7.32 -13.97 -20.43
CA SER A 517 7.28 -12.58 -19.95
C SER A 517 7.41 -11.57 -21.09
N GLY A 518 8.34 -11.78 -22.04
CA GLY A 518 8.52 -10.88 -23.17
C GLY A 518 7.29 -10.83 -24.08
N LEU A 519 6.67 -12.00 -24.33
CA LEU A 519 5.45 -12.11 -25.12
C LEU A 519 4.27 -11.39 -24.44
N VAL A 520 4.05 -11.67 -23.16
CA VAL A 520 2.99 -11.03 -22.36
C VAL A 520 3.19 -9.52 -22.34
N SER A 521 4.40 -9.04 -22.01
CA SER A 521 4.68 -7.60 -21.97
C SER A 521 4.43 -6.92 -23.32
N TYR A 522 4.75 -7.56 -24.44
CA TYR A 522 4.52 -6.98 -25.76
C TYR A 522 3.05 -6.97 -26.18
N ILE A 523 2.34 -8.08 -25.97
CA ILE A 523 0.90 -8.18 -26.28
C ILE A 523 0.12 -7.13 -25.48
N PHE A 524 0.47 -6.97 -24.20
CA PHE A 524 -0.24 -6.10 -23.28
C PHE A 524 0.37 -4.69 -23.11
N ALA A 525 1.45 -4.37 -23.82
CA ALA A 525 1.98 -3.00 -23.87
C ALA A 525 0.96 -2.07 -24.54
N ASP A 526 0.81 -0.83 -24.07
CA ASP A 526 -0.03 0.18 -24.73
C ASP A 526 -1.52 -0.21 -24.89
N PHE A 527 -2.10 -0.96 -23.95
CA PHE A 527 -3.56 -0.99 -23.82
C PHE A 527 -4.04 0.35 -23.28
N ASP A 528 -4.86 1.05 -24.05
CA ASP A 528 -5.47 2.28 -23.58
C ASP A 528 -6.68 1.99 -22.67
N GLU A 529 -7.00 2.96 -21.81
CA GLU A 529 -8.07 2.85 -20.82
C GLU A 529 -9.44 2.60 -21.47
N LYS A 530 -9.64 3.14 -22.68
CA LYS A 530 -10.87 3.04 -23.45
C LYS A 530 -11.14 1.61 -23.89
N GLN A 531 -10.13 0.91 -24.39
CA GLN A 531 -10.25 -0.47 -24.84
C GLN A 531 -10.67 -1.41 -23.69
N ILE A 532 -10.16 -1.18 -22.49
CA ILE A 532 -10.55 -1.95 -21.29
C ILE A 532 -12.01 -1.66 -20.92
N ILE A 533 -12.45 -0.42 -21.09
CA ILE A 533 -13.83 0.00 -20.84
C ILE A 533 -14.80 -0.55 -21.88
N ASP A 534 -14.42 -0.62 -23.15
CA ASP A 534 -15.26 -1.23 -24.19
C ASP A 534 -15.51 -2.71 -23.89
N VAL A 535 -14.49 -3.43 -23.39
CA VAL A 535 -14.64 -4.80 -22.90
C VAL A 535 -15.55 -4.86 -21.67
N LEU A 536 -15.34 -3.97 -20.69
CA LEU A 536 -16.18 -3.87 -19.50
C LEU A 536 -17.65 -3.61 -19.85
N ASN A 537 -17.92 -2.66 -20.76
CA ASN A 537 -19.25 -2.33 -21.25
C ASN A 537 -19.91 -3.53 -21.91
N THR A 538 -19.17 -4.25 -22.76
CA THR A 538 -19.66 -5.46 -23.43
C THR A 538 -20.04 -6.57 -22.45
N VAL A 539 -19.23 -6.76 -21.39
CA VAL A 539 -19.50 -7.76 -20.34
C VAL A 539 -20.71 -7.36 -19.50
N VAL A 540 -20.72 -6.13 -18.99
CA VAL A 540 -21.71 -5.62 -18.02
C VAL A 540 -23.11 -5.48 -18.63
N THR A 541 -23.20 -5.23 -19.94
CA THR A 541 -24.49 -5.08 -20.67
C THR A 541 -25.00 -6.36 -21.33
N SER A 542 -24.36 -7.50 -21.04
CA SER A 542 -24.75 -8.78 -21.63
C SER A 542 -25.94 -9.43 -20.91
N GLU A 543 -26.75 -10.17 -21.66
CA GLU A 543 -27.88 -10.97 -21.13
C GLU A 543 -27.41 -11.98 -20.05
N PHE A 544 -26.16 -12.39 -20.12
CA PHE A 544 -25.56 -13.23 -19.10
C PHE A 544 -25.30 -12.48 -17.79
N ALA A 545 -24.87 -11.21 -17.84
CA ALA A 545 -24.72 -10.39 -16.64
C ALA A 545 -26.06 -10.20 -15.94
N ASP A 546 -27.16 -10.07 -16.70
CA ASP A 546 -28.53 -10.05 -16.14
C ASP A 546 -28.85 -11.34 -15.37
N ASN A 547 -28.42 -12.48 -15.90
CA ASN A 547 -28.69 -13.80 -15.31
C ASN A 547 -27.70 -14.21 -14.19
N ASN A 548 -26.52 -13.59 -14.12
CA ASN A 548 -25.43 -13.96 -13.19
C ASN A 548 -24.71 -12.74 -12.58
N PRO A 549 -25.44 -11.80 -11.95
CA PRO A 549 -24.88 -10.49 -11.56
C PRO A 549 -23.74 -10.60 -10.54
N GLU A 550 -23.84 -11.47 -9.53
CA GLU A 550 -22.78 -11.62 -8.52
C GLU A 550 -21.51 -12.25 -9.10
N LYS A 551 -21.64 -13.25 -9.99
CA LYS A 551 -20.49 -13.91 -10.61
C LYS A 551 -19.75 -12.95 -11.55
N ILE A 552 -20.46 -12.08 -12.26
CA ILE A 552 -19.86 -11.06 -13.14
C ILE A 552 -19.11 -9.99 -12.34
N LYS A 553 -19.60 -9.58 -11.17
CA LYS A 553 -18.87 -8.64 -10.29
C LYS A 553 -17.52 -9.19 -9.86
N ASP A 554 -17.52 -10.42 -9.33
CA ASP A 554 -16.29 -11.09 -8.90
C ASP A 554 -15.33 -11.30 -10.08
N LEU A 555 -15.86 -11.70 -11.24
CA LEU A 555 -15.09 -11.89 -12.46
C LEU A 555 -14.40 -10.62 -12.93
N ILE A 556 -15.15 -9.51 -13.06
CA ILE A 556 -14.62 -8.23 -13.53
C ILE A 556 -13.58 -7.69 -12.57
N PHE A 557 -13.85 -7.74 -11.26
CA PHE A 557 -12.87 -7.30 -10.27
C PHE A 557 -11.58 -8.10 -10.39
N ALA A 558 -11.68 -9.43 -10.43
CA ALA A 558 -10.55 -10.33 -10.56
C ALA A 558 -9.76 -10.16 -11.87
N SER A 559 -10.46 -10.03 -12.99
CA SER A 559 -9.87 -10.12 -14.34
C SER A 559 -9.44 -8.77 -14.89
N ILE A 560 -9.99 -7.67 -14.37
CA ILE A 560 -9.68 -6.31 -14.81
C ILE A 560 -9.02 -5.56 -13.65
N PHE A 561 -9.77 -5.23 -12.60
CA PHE A 561 -9.29 -4.34 -11.52
C PHE A 561 -8.19 -4.97 -10.63
N GLY A 562 -8.10 -6.30 -10.59
CA GLY A 562 -7.08 -7.06 -9.88
C GLY A 562 -5.77 -7.21 -10.66
N GLN A 563 -5.71 -6.74 -11.91
CA GLN A 563 -4.52 -6.86 -12.75
C GLN A 563 -3.56 -5.68 -12.51
N THR A 564 -2.27 -5.98 -12.37
CA THR A 564 -1.22 -4.98 -12.09
C THR A 564 -1.21 -3.83 -13.11
N ILE A 565 -1.46 -4.11 -14.39
CA ILE A 565 -1.51 -3.09 -15.45
C ILE A 565 -2.69 -2.12 -15.25
N VAL A 566 -3.85 -2.64 -14.84
CA VAL A 566 -5.03 -1.79 -14.57
C VAL A 566 -4.84 -1.01 -13.28
N GLN A 567 -4.27 -1.63 -12.24
CA GLN A 567 -3.88 -0.94 -11.01
C GLN A 567 -2.89 0.19 -11.30
N ASP A 568 -1.92 -0.04 -12.17
CA ASP A 568 -0.98 0.96 -12.64
C ASP A 568 -1.66 2.11 -13.37
N LEU A 569 -2.62 1.81 -14.25
CA LEU A 569 -3.41 2.83 -14.95
C LEU A 569 -4.27 3.63 -13.96
N LEU A 570 -4.91 2.98 -13.00
CA LEU A 570 -5.70 3.64 -11.96
C LEU A 570 -4.81 4.54 -11.08
N ILE A 571 -3.64 4.05 -10.64
CA ILE A 571 -2.69 4.85 -9.87
C ILE A 571 -2.19 6.04 -10.70
N ASN A 572 -1.77 5.81 -11.94
CA ASN A 572 -1.19 6.86 -12.79
C ASN A 572 -2.22 7.91 -13.23
N ASN A 573 -3.44 7.48 -13.58
CA ASN A 573 -4.43 8.37 -14.18
C ASN A 573 -5.35 8.99 -13.13
N ILE A 574 -5.65 8.30 -12.02
CA ILE A 574 -6.60 8.77 -11.01
C ILE A 574 -5.88 9.32 -9.77
N ILE A 575 -4.87 8.59 -9.27
CA ILE A 575 -4.21 8.94 -8.00
C ILE A 575 -3.04 9.92 -8.20
N LYS A 576 -2.30 9.81 -9.31
CA LYS A 576 -1.21 10.71 -9.72
C LYS A 576 -0.13 10.94 -8.64
N ILE A 577 0.35 9.87 -8.01
CA ILE A 577 1.46 9.91 -7.04
C ILE A 577 2.80 9.61 -7.75
N ASP A 578 3.91 10.12 -7.20
CA ASP A 578 5.28 9.85 -7.66
C ASP A 578 5.54 8.35 -7.88
N LEU A 579 6.19 8.02 -9.00
CA LEU A 579 6.53 6.67 -9.44
C LEU A 579 7.32 5.88 -8.38
N LYS A 580 8.07 6.55 -7.49
CA LYS A 580 8.86 5.89 -6.45
C LYS A 580 8.02 5.04 -5.49
N ASN A 581 6.76 5.40 -5.25
CA ASN A 581 5.87 4.72 -4.29
C ASN A 581 4.76 3.89 -4.97
N LYS A 582 4.84 3.73 -6.30
CA LYS A 582 3.77 3.12 -7.11
C LYS A 582 3.49 1.67 -6.74
N GLU A 583 4.54 0.88 -6.53
CA GLU A 583 4.39 -0.54 -6.14
C GLU A 583 3.80 -0.67 -4.74
N ASP A 584 4.21 0.19 -3.80
CA ASP A 584 3.71 0.18 -2.42
C ASP A 584 2.22 0.56 -2.36
N LEU A 585 1.76 1.44 -3.25
CA LEU A 585 0.34 1.81 -3.36
C LEU A 585 -0.54 0.67 -3.84
N LYS A 586 -0.01 -0.35 -4.52
CA LYS A 586 -0.83 -1.48 -4.99
C LYS A 586 -1.45 -2.28 -3.85
N ILE A 587 -0.90 -2.17 -2.63
CA ILE A 587 -1.46 -2.79 -1.43
C ILE A 587 -2.94 -2.42 -1.23
N VAL A 588 -3.37 -1.22 -1.64
CA VAL A 588 -4.76 -0.77 -1.46
C VAL A 588 -5.75 -1.60 -2.28
N PHE A 589 -5.32 -2.22 -3.38
CA PHE A 589 -6.19 -3.11 -4.16
C PHE A 589 -6.43 -4.47 -3.49
N THR A 590 -5.75 -4.75 -2.38
CA THR A 590 -6.01 -5.92 -1.52
C THR A 590 -7.09 -5.65 -0.47
N PHE A 591 -7.51 -4.39 -0.31
CA PHE A 591 -8.48 -3.96 0.69
C PHE A 591 -9.90 -4.43 0.35
N ASP A 592 -10.63 -4.89 1.36
CA ASP A 592 -12.01 -5.37 1.20
C ASP A 592 -12.94 -4.19 0.87
N SER A 593 -12.63 -2.99 1.38
CA SER A 593 -13.36 -1.76 1.02
C SER A 593 -13.26 -1.43 -0.47
N ILE A 594 -12.08 -1.60 -1.08
CA ILE A 594 -11.86 -1.35 -2.51
C ILE A 594 -12.60 -2.39 -3.35
N ARG A 595 -12.52 -3.67 -2.99
CA ARG A 595 -13.29 -4.73 -3.66
C ARG A 595 -14.79 -4.47 -3.62
N LYS A 596 -15.32 -4.04 -2.47
CA LYS A 596 -16.73 -3.68 -2.31
C LYS A 596 -17.12 -2.47 -3.15
N LEU A 597 -16.30 -1.42 -3.18
CA LEU A 597 -16.54 -0.25 -4.02
C LEU A 597 -16.66 -0.65 -5.49
N PHE A 598 -15.69 -1.39 -6.04
CA PHE A 598 -15.76 -1.84 -7.43
C PHE A 598 -16.97 -2.74 -7.69
N SER A 599 -17.33 -3.61 -6.75
CA SER A 599 -18.54 -4.44 -6.85
C SER A 599 -19.82 -3.59 -6.94
N LYS A 600 -19.86 -2.47 -6.22
CA LYS A 600 -20.97 -1.50 -6.28
C LYS A 600 -20.96 -0.68 -7.56
N ILE A 601 -19.79 -0.24 -8.02
CA ILE A 601 -19.63 0.42 -9.33
C ILE A 601 -20.14 -0.47 -10.45
N ILE A 602 -19.77 -1.76 -10.46
CA ILE A 602 -20.20 -2.72 -11.48
C ILE A 602 -21.72 -2.96 -11.38
N ALA A 603 -22.27 -3.05 -10.17
CA ALA A 603 -23.71 -3.23 -9.96
C ALA A 603 -24.50 -2.04 -10.52
N ASP A 604 -24.05 -0.82 -10.23
CA ASP A 604 -24.69 0.41 -10.69
C ASP A 604 -24.51 0.60 -12.21
N TYR A 605 -23.33 0.29 -12.75
CA TYR A 605 -23.09 0.23 -14.19
C TYR A 605 -24.09 -0.72 -14.84
N HIS A 606 -24.24 -1.94 -14.33
CA HIS A 606 -25.18 -2.92 -14.88
C HIS A 606 -26.62 -2.37 -14.92
N LEU A 607 -27.10 -1.81 -13.81
CA LEU A 607 -28.46 -1.26 -13.69
C LEU A 607 -28.68 -0.01 -14.55
N ARG A 608 -27.66 0.83 -14.71
CA ARG A 608 -27.72 2.12 -15.42
C ARG A 608 -26.83 2.16 -16.65
N SER A 609 -26.70 1.04 -17.35
CA SER A 609 -25.72 0.87 -18.44
C SER A 609 -25.76 1.95 -19.53
N LYS A 610 -26.92 2.57 -19.77
CA LYS A 610 -27.06 3.70 -20.71
C LYS A 610 -26.24 4.93 -20.29
N ASP A 611 -26.11 5.18 -19.00
CA ASP A 611 -25.39 6.33 -18.44
C ASP A 611 -23.87 6.15 -18.60
N TYR A 612 -23.39 4.90 -18.59
CA TYR A 612 -21.97 4.53 -18.69
C TYR A 612 -21.50 4.23 -20.11
N LYS A 613 -22.44 4.03 -21.07
CA LYS A 613 -22.14 3.52 -22.42
C LYS A 613 -21.07 4.33 -23.19
N ASN A 614 -20.94 5.61 -22.88
CA ASN A 614 -20.03 6.53 -23.58
C ASN A 614 -18.75 6.84 -22.78
N SER A 615 -18.51 6.18 -21.65
CA SER A 615 -17.31 6.43 -20.82
C SER A 615 -16.03 6.12 -21.61
N GLN A 616 -15.10 7.08 -21.65
CA GLN A 616 -13.83 6.95 -22.38
C GLN A 616 -12.66 6.52 -21.47
N ASN A 617 -12.80 6.66 -20.15
CA ASN A 617 -11.78 6.34 -19.15
C ASN A 617 -12.45 5.97 -17.80
N PHE A 618 -11.71 5.35 -16.89
CA PHE A 618 -12.18 4.91 -15.57
C PHE A 618 -12.60 6.11 -14.72
N GLN A 619 -12.03 7.30 -14.94
CA GLN A 619 -12.47 8.52 -14.26
C GLN A 619 -13.94 8.82 -14.57
N GLU A 620 -14.36 8.70 -15.84
CA GLU A 620 -15.76 8.91 -16.24
C GLU A 620 -16.70 7.86 -15.65
N ILE A 621 -16.26 6.60 -15.51
CA ILE A 621 -17.03 5.54 -14.83
C ILE A 621 -17.22 5.89 -13.36
N ILE A 622 -16.13 6.22 -12.65
CA ILE A 622 -16.18 6.60 -11.23
C ILE A 622 -17.05 7.84 -11.04
N ARG A 623 -16.95 8.84 -11.93
CA ARG A 623 -17.82 10.02 -11.88
C ARG A 623 -19.30 9.64 -12.06
N THR A 624 -19.63 8.85 -13.08
CA THR A 624 -21.02 8.44 -13.35
C THR A 624 -21.60 7.68 -12.15
N TYR A 625 -20.77 6.91 -11.44
CA TYR A 625 -21.14 6.26 -10.18
C TYR A 625 -21.34 7.25 -9.04
N LEU A 626 -20.43 8.21 -8.86
CA LEU A 626 -20.51 9.22 -7.81
C LEU A 626 -21.68 10.20 -8.02
N GLU A 627 -22.02 10.55 -9.26
CA GLU A 627 -23.12 11.48 -9.57
C GLU A 627 -24.49 10.94 -9.17
N ASN A 628 -24.64 9.62 -9.03
CA ASN A 628 -25.88 9.00 -8.59
C ASN A 628 -26.06 9.13 -7.06
N PRO A 629 -27.05 9.90 -6.57
CA PRO A 629 -27.26 10.10 -5.13
C PRO A 629 -27.58 8.81 -4.37
N ASP A 630 -28.13 7.78 -5.03
CA ASP A 630 -28.45 6.49 -4.41
C ASP A 630 -27.18 5.77 -3.91
N ASN A 631 -26.01 6.11 -4.47
CA ASN A 631 -24.72 5.54 -4.08
C ASN A 631 -24.06 6.27 -2.90
N ASP A 632 -24.59 7.39 -2.41
CA ASP A 632 -23.91 8.23 -1.41
C ASP A 632 -23.61 7.50 -0.10
N ASN A 633 -24.56 6.69 0.37
CA ASN A 633 -24.35 5.89 1.58
C ASN A 633 -23.25 4.85 1.38
N ASP A 634 -23.22 4.19 0.21
CA ASP A 634 -22.18 3.21 -0.12
C ASP A 634 -20.80 3.87 -0.24
N ASN A 635 -20.72 5.09 -0.80
CA ASN A 635 -19.49 5.88 -0.88
C ASN A 635 -18.96 6.29 0.50
N VAL A 636 -19.84 6.77 1.39
CA VAL A 636 -19.46 7.11 2.77
C VAL A 636 -18.96 5.87 3.51
N ILE A 637 -19.64 4.73 3.36
CA ILE A 637 -19.20 3.46 3.95
C ILE A 637 -17.84 3.04 3.39
N PHE A 638 -17.62 3.16 2.08
CA PHE A 638 -16.34 2.87 1.44
C PHE A 638 -15.22 3.72 2.04
N ILE A 639 -15.35 5.05 2.05
CA ILE A 639 -14.31 5.96 2.53
C ILE A 639 -13.98 5.68 4.00
N ARG A 640 -15.00 5.47 4.84
CA ARG A 640 -14.84 5.14 6.27
C ARG A 640 -14.07 3.84 6.47
N ASN A 641 -14.41 2.80 5.71
CA ASN A 641 -13.76 1.50 5.81
C ASN A 641 -12.33 1.57 5.24
N PHE A 642 -12.12 2.29 4.14
CA PHE A 642 -10.82 2.50 3.53
C PHE A 642 -9.83 3.19 4.49
N ILE A 643 -10.25 4.26 5.18
CA ILE A 643 -9.46 4.92 6.22
C ILE A 643 -9.09 3.93 7.33
N SER A 644 -10.05 3.08 7.74
CA SER A 644 -9.84 2.10 8.81
C SER A 644 -8.90 0.95 8.39
N GLU A 645 -9.00 0.47 7.16
CA GLU A 645 -8.16 -0.62 6.61
C GLU A 645 -6.72 -0.13 6.37
N THR A 646 -6.54 1.10 5.88
CA THR A 646 -5.22 1.74 5.70
C THR A 646 -4.41 1.75 6.99
N LEU A 647 -5.05 1.99 8.14
CA LEU A 647 -4.38 2.04 9.45
C LEU A 647 -4.04 0.65 10.02
N LYS A 648 -4.67 -0.42 9.52
CA LYS A 648 -4.49 -1.79 10.02
C LYS A 648 -3.46 -2.58 9.23
N HIS A 649 -3.17 -2.19 7.99
CA HIS A 649 -2.22 -2.89 7.14
C HIS A 649 -0.79 -2.39 7.37
N HIS A 650 0.12 -3.30 7.74
CA HIS A 650 1.52 -2.97 8.04
C HIS A 650 2.19 -2.20 6.89
N ASP A 651 2.06 -2.65 5.66
CA ASP A 651 2.73 -2.04 4.51
C ASP A 651 2.16 -0.65 4.18
N SER A 652 0.85 -0.45 4.38
CA SER A 652 0.20 0.86 4.21
C SER A 652 0.63 1.84 5.29
N VAL A 653 0.75 1.38 6.53
CA VAL A 653 1.27 2.20 7.63
C VAL A 653 2.77 2.48 7.44
N GLN A 654 3.54 1.53 6.90
CA GLN A 654 4.95 1.74 6.54
C GLN A 654 5.09 2.84 5.49
N LEU A 655 4.28 2.81 4.43
CA LEU A 655 4.25 3.87 3.43
C LEU A 655 3.90 5.23 4.06
N LEU A 656 2.90 5.29 4.94
CA LEU A 656 2.54 6.52 5.66
C LEU A 656 3.68 7.02 6.54
N VAL A 657 4.35 6.14 7.30
CA VAL A 657 5.48 6.48 8.16
C VAL A 657 6.65 6.99 7.35
N THR A 658 6.96 6.38 6.20
CA THR A 658 8.00 6.85 5.29
C THR A 658 7.67 8.22 4.71
N ILE A 659 6.43 8.45 4.23
CA ILE A 659 6.00 9.76 3.72
C ILE A 659 6.11 10.83 4.82
N ILE A 660 5.67 10.54 6.04
CA ILE A 660 5.78 11.47 7.17
C ILE A 660 7.26 11.72 7.50
N ASN A 661 8.08 10.68 7.58
CA ASN A 661 9.50 10.82 7.87
C ASN A 661 10.21 11.72 6.84
N ASP A 662 9.88 11.55 5.56
CA ASP A 662 10.49 12.29 4.46
C ASP A 662 9.97 13.74 4.40
N ASN A 663 8.66 13.96 4.58
CA ASN A 663 8.06 15.30 4.53
C ASN A 663 8.40 16.18 5.74
N PHE A 664 8.61 15.58 6.91
CA PHE A 664 8.92 16.30 8.14
C PHE A 664 10.41 16.21 8.55
N GLU A 665 11.24 15.58 7.72
CA GLU A 665 12.69 15.39 7.91
C GLU A 665 13.04 14.79 9.29
N PHE A 666 12.31 13.75 9.71
CA PHE A 666 12.52 13.12 11.02
C PHE A 666 13.80 12.27 11.09
N ASN A 667 14.41 11.91 9.95
CA ASN A 667 15.65 11.14 9.86
C ASN A 667 15.62 9.82 10.66
N LEU A 668 14.46 9.14 10.68
CA LEU A 668 14.28 7.86 11.36
C LEU A 668 15.01 6.75 10.61
N ASN A 669 15.80 5.94 11.33
CA ASN A 669 16.41 4.74 10.75
C ASN A 669 15.37 3.62 10.55
N GLU A 670 15.73 2.55 9.84
CA GLU A 670 14.81 1.47 9.47
C GLU A 670 14.22 0.73 10.70
N GLU A 671 15.01 0.56 11.76
CA GLU A 671 14.56 -0.05 13.03
C GLU A 671 13.52 0.82 13.74
N ASP A 672 13.73 2.14 13.73
CA ASP A 672 12.82 3.13 14.31
C ASP A 672 11.52 3.20 13.51
N GLN A 673 11.59 3.27 12.17
CA GLN A 673 10.40 3.25 11.31
C GLN A 673 9.58 1.98 11.53
N THR A 674 10.23 0.81 11.54
CA THR A 674 9.58 -0.49 11.80
C THR A 674 8.91 -0.51 13.18
N SER A 675 9.56 0.06 14.20
CA SER A 675 8.98 0.15 15.54
C SER A 675 7.73 1.04 15.59
N ILE A 676 7.72 2.15 14.84
CA ILE A 676 6.55 3.04 14.71
C ILE A 676 5.42 2.34 14.00
N VAL A 677 5.70 1.67 12.87
CA VAL A 677 4.70 0.94 12.11
C VAL A 677 4.07 -0.15 12.98
N ASN A 678 4.88 -0.94 13.68
CA ASN A 678 4.39 -1.96 14.60
C ASN A 678 3.51 -1.37 15.72
N LEU A 679 3.90 -0.23 16.30
CA LEU A 679 3.08 0.45 17.29
C LEU A 679 1.74 0.90 16.70
N LEU A 680 1.77 1.66 15.60
CA LEU A 680 0.59 2.20 14.93
C LEU A 680 -0.38 1.10 14.52
N VAL A 681 0.11 0.02 13.90
CA VAL A 681 -0.72 -1.15 13.55
C VAL A 681 -1.31 -1.81 14.80
N SER A 682 -0.51 -1.97 15.87
CA SER A 682 -0.98 -2.62 17.10
C SER A 682 -2.06 -1.81 17.85
N VAL A 683 -2.06 -0.48 17.71
CA VAL A 683 -3.07 0.40 18.32
C VAL A 683 -4.19 0.77 17.35
N ALA A 684 -3.99 0.63 16.04
CA ALA A 684 -5.00 0.97 15.04
C ALA A 684 -6.30 0.22 15.26
N ASP A 685 -6.21 -1.07 15.60
CA ASP A 685 -7.37 -1.92 15.85
C ASP A 685 -8.20 -1.47 17.06
N VAL A 686 -7.57 -0.78 18.01
CA VAL A 686 -8.18 -0.15 19.17
C VAL A 686 -8.78 1.21 18.79
N VAL A 687 -7.99 2.08 18.15
CA VAL A 687 -8.39 3.42 17.73
C VAL A 687 -9.62 3.38 16.82
N VAL A 688 -9.64 2.48 15.82
CA VAL A 688 -10.75 2.38 14.87
C VAL A 688 -12.07 1.87 15.47
N ARG A 689 -12.04 1.29 16.67
CA ARG A 689 -13.24 0.81 17.39
C ARG A 689 -13.83 1.86 18.32
N THR A 690 -13.15 2.97 18.54
CA THR A 690 -13.63 4.08 19.39
C THR A 690 -14.77 4.81 18.68
N ASN A 691 -15.82 5.22 19.41
CA ASN A 691 -16.94 5.94 18.82
C ASN A 691 -16.52 7.33 18.36
N ALA A 692 -15.58 7.95 19.07
CA ALA A 692 -15.02 9.25 18.70
C ALA A 692 -14.36 9.18 17.31
N TRP A 693 -13.56 8.14 17.06
CA TRP A 693 -12.95 7.90 15.76
C TRP A 693 -13.97 7.54 14.67
N ALA A 694 -14.98 6.73 15.00
CA ALA A 694 -16.03 6.41 14.05
C ALA A 694 -16.80 7.66 13.58
N LYS A 695 -17.09 8.60 14.49
CA LYS A 695 -17.72 9.89 14.17
C LYS A 695 -16.82 10.78 13.32
N LEU A 696 -15.52 10.86 13.65
CA LEU A 696 -14.53 11.59 12.85
C LEU A 696 -14.50 11.06 11.42
N ASN A 697 -14.38 9.75 11.26
CA ASN A 697 -14.31 9.13 9.93
C ASN A 697 -15.60 9.29 9.14
N ASP A 698 -16.76 9.21 9.79
CA ASP A 698 -18.06 9.43 9.13
C ASP A 698 -18.20 10.87 8.63
N GLN A 699 -17.81 11.86 9.44
CA GLN A 699 -17.81 13.26 9.05
C GLN A 699 -16.79 13.54 7.94
N ALA A 700 -15.57 13.01 8.06
CA ALA A 700 -14.52 13.15 7.06
C ALA A 700 -14.95 12.51 5.72
N ALA A 701 -15.57 11.34 5.76
CA ALA A 701 -16.10 10.65 4.58
C ALA A 701 -17.19 11.47 3.88
N LYS A 702 -18.15 12.02 4.63
CA LYS A 702 -19.22 12.88 4.10
C LYS A 702 -18.68 14.15 3.46
N ASN A 703 -17.75 14.82 4.14
CA ASN A 703 -17.14 16.06 3.64
C ASN A 703 -16.30 15.79 2.38
N PHE A 704 -15.49 14.72 2.39
CA PHE A 704 -14.69 14.32 1.23
C PHE A 704 -15.58 13.99 0.02
N LEU A 705 -16.65 13.22 0.22
CA LEU A 705 -17.61 12.90 -0.84
C LEU A 705 -18.27 14.16 -1.42
N SER A 706 -18.69 15.09 -0.55
CA SER A 706 -19.30 16.36 -0.98
C SER A 706 -18.38 17.19 -1.86
N VAL A 707 -17.07 17.21 -1.56
CA VAL A 707 -16.08 17.97 -2.33
C VAL A 707 -15.79 17.27 -3.66
N ILE A 708 -15.59 15.95 -3.65
CA ILE A 708 -15.33 15.18 -4.88
C ILE A 708 -16.46 15.32 -5.90
N LYS A 709 -17.72 15.34 -5.44
CA LYS A 709 -18.90 15.52 -6.31
C LYS A 709 -18.94 16.87 -7.05
N GLN A 710 -18.21 17.88 -6.60
CA GLN A 710 -18.27 19.24 -7.15
C GLN A 710 -17.18 19.55 -8.18
N ILE A 711 -16.23 18.63 -8.42
CA ILE A 711 -15.08 18.85 -9.31
C ILE A 711 -15.48 18.67 -10.77
N LYS A 712 -15.08 19.60 -11.65
CA LYS A 712 -15.29 19.51 -13.11
C LYS A 712 -14.19 18.69 -13.80
N THR A 713 -14.54 17.99 -14.87
CA THR A 713 -13.72 16.96 -15.55
C THR A 713 -12.43 17.42 -16.23
N THR A 714 -12.22 18.72 -16.41
CA THR A 714 -11.00 19.25 -17.05
C THR A 714 -9.87 19.58 -16.06
N ASP A 715 -10.16 19.65 -14.75
CA ASP A 715 -9.21 20.17 -13.73
C ASP A 715 -8.72 19.10 -12.72
N ILE A 716 -9.10 17.82 -12.90
CA ILE A 716 -8.75 16.74 -11.96
C ILE A 716 -7.23 16.47 -11.93
N SER A 717 -6.46 17.00 -12.88
CA SER A 717 -5.00 16.88 -12.88
C SER A 717 -4.29 17.53 -11.70
N GLU A 718 -4.90 18.48 -10.99
CA GLU A 718 -4.22 19.13 -9.87
C GLU A 718 -4.59 18.58 -8.48
N ASN A 719 -5.78 18.02 -8.20
CA ASN A 719 -6.24 18.09 -6.81
C ASN A 719 -6.91 16.87 -6.11
N ILE A 720 -6.95 15.61 -6.57
CA ILE A 720 -7.46 14.53 -5.66
C ILE A 720 -6.55 14.38 -4.43
N THR A 721 -5.23 14.35 -4.63
CA THR A 721 -4.25 14.25 -3.54
C THR A 721 -4.24 15.51 -2.66
N SER A 722 -4.40 16.70 -3.24
CA SER A 722 -4.46 17.94 -2.46
C SER A 722 -5.81 18.13 -1.77
N ILE A 723 -6.93 17.71 -2.36
CA ILE A 723 -8.26 17.68 -1.72
C ILE A 723 -8.23 16.66 -0.60
N PHE A 724 -7.64 15.48 -0.81
CA PHE A 724 -7.46 14.51 0.26
C PHE A 724 -6.63 15.12 1.41
N SER A 725 -5.53 15.79 1.09
CA SER A 725 -4.68 16.46 2.09
C SER A 725 -5.40 17.62 2.80
N GLU A 726 -6.12 18.47 2.08
CA GLU A 726 -6.87 19.62 2.59
C GLU A 726 -8.08 19.17 3.43
N GLN A 727 -8.81 18.16 2.99
CA GLN A 727 -9.95 17.60 3.71
C GLN A 727 -9.49 16.83 4.94
N ILE A 728 -8.37 16.09 4.89
CA ILE A 728 -7.77 15.52 6.10
C ILE A 728 -7.40 16.65 7.07
N TYR A 729 -6.64 17.65 6.61
CA TYR A 729 -6.22 18.75 7.47
C TYR A 729 -7.42 19.46 8.11
N THR A 730 -8.44 19.81 7.31
CA THR A 730 -9.62 20.54 7.78
C THR A 730 -10.47 19.72 8.76
N ASN A 731 -10.77 18.47 8.44
CA ASN A 731 -11.61 17.61 9.29
C ASN A 731 -10.91 17.24 10.60
N TYR A 732 -9.63 16.88 10.52
CA TYR A 732 -8.84 16.52 11.69
C TYR A 732 -8.56 17.75 12.56
N SER A 733 -8.20 18.90 11.96
CA SER A 733 -8.01 20.16 12.71
C SER A 733 -9.29 20.58 13.42
N THR A 734 -10.45 20.48 12.76
CA THR A 734 -11.75 20.83 13.38
C THR A 734 -12.11 19.87 14.51
N PHE A 735 -11.90 18.57 14.32
CA PHE A 735 -12.14 17.56 15.36
C PHE A 735 -11.27 17.79 16.60
N PHE A 736 -9.97 18.05 16.40
CA PHE A 736 -9.04 18.28 17.49
C PHE A 736 -9.15 19.67 18.14
N LYS A 737 -9.80 20.64 17.49
CA LYS A 737 -10.15 21.93 18.12
C LYS A 737 -11.31 21.81 19.11
N ASP A 738 -12.16 20.80 18.98
CA ASP A 738 -13.24 20.54 19.93
C ASP A 738 -12.71 19.73 21.12
N SER A 739 -12.56 20.42 22.26
CA SER A 739 -12.15 19.84 23.54
C SER A 739 -12.94 18.59 23.96
N LYS A 740 -14.21 18.48 23.56
CA LYS A 740 -15.06 17.32 23.90
C LYS A 740 -14.68 16.09 23.06
N ASN A 741 -14.39 16.27 21.78
CA ASN A 741 -13.97 15.18 20.90
C ASN A 741 -12.64 14.58 21.34
N LEU A 742 -11.70 15.45 21.74
CA LEU A 742 -10.44 15.05 22.35
C LEU A 742 -10.66 14.24 23.62
N LEU A 743 -11.50 14.75 24.53
CA LEU A 743 -11.78 14.10 25.80
C LEU A 743 -12.48 12.73 25.63
N ASP A 744 -13.46 12.65 24.73
CA ASP A 744 -14.14 11.39 24.39
C ASP A 744 -13.14 10.37 23.83
N LEU A 745 -12.25 10.78 22.94
CA LEU A 745 -11.17 9.94 22.41
C LEU A 745 -10.23 9.49 23.53
N PHE A 746 -9.82 10.39 24.44
CA PHE A 746 -8.97 10.05 25.58
C PHE A 746 -9.64 9.05 26.52
N HIS A 747 -10.91 9.23 26.86
CA HIS A 747 -11.65 8.27 27.69
C HIS A 747 -11.75 6.89 27.06
N GLU A 748 -12.07 6.85 25.77
CA GLU A 748 -12.16 5.60 25.03
C GLU A 748 -10.77 4.94 24.98
N LEU A 749 -9.70 5.68 24.68
CA LEU A 749 -8.32 5.14 24.69
C LEU A 749 -7.86 4.67 26.08
N LEU A 750 -8.22 5.40 27.14
CA LEU A 750 -7.95 5.02 28.53
C LEU A 750 -8.77 3.81 28.96
N SER A 751 -9.75 3.31 28.20
CA SER A 751 -10.44 2.07 28.56
C SER A 751 -9.64 0.81 28.23
N PHE A 752 -8.59 0.92 27.40
CA PHE A 752 -7.81 -0.22 26.92
C PHE A 752 -6.57 -0.47 27.78
N ASP A 753 -6.15 -1.73 27.87
CA ASP A 753 -4.90 -2.11 28.53
C ASP A 753 -3.80 -2.29 27.48
N LEU A 754 -2.75 -1.47 27.57
CA LEU A 754 -1.54 -1.63 26.75
C LEU A 754 -0.61 -2.65 27.40
N SER A 755 -0.05 -3.55 26.59
CA SER A 755 1.01 -4.46 27.04
C SER A 755 2.30 -3.69 27.38
N GLN A 756 3.17 -4.27 28.21
CA GLN A 756 4.45 -3.66 28.56
C GLN A 756 5.29 -3.34 27.31
N ASN A 757 5.28 -4.21 26.31
CA ASN A 757 5.98 -3.98 25.04
C ASN A 757 5.40 -2.75 24.29
N GLN A 758 4.08 -2.54 24.31
CA GLN A 758 3.46 -1.37 23.69
C GLN A 758 3.79 -0.09 24.47
N ILE A 759 3.84 -0.16 25.80
CA ILE A 759 4.26 0.95 26.67
C ILE A 759 5.73 1.31 26.40
N ASP A 760 6.60 0.31 26.28
CA ASP A 760 8.02 0.52 26.00
C ASP A 760 8.24 1.08 24.58
N SER A 761 7.48 0.60 23.59
CA SER A 761 7.48 1.17 22.23
C SER A 761 6.95 2.60 22.20
N LEU A 762 5.89 2.92 22.95
CA LEU A 762 5.37 4.28 23.10
C LEU A 762 6.41 5.21 23.74
N LYS A 763 7.08 4.76 24.81
CA LYS A 763 8.18 5.50 25.46
C LYS A 763 9.34 5.75 24.50
N LYS A 764 9.76 4.73 23.75
CA LYS A 764 10.79 4.85 22.71
C LYS A 764 10.39 5.83 21.61
N LEU A 765 9.13 5.77 21.17
CA LEU A 765 8.61 6.67 20.14
C LEU A 765 8.58 8.12 20.61
N LEU A 766 8.02 8.38 21.79
CA LEU A 766 7.95 9.73 22.36
C LEU A 766 9.35 10.33 22.51
N ASN A 767 10.36 9.52 22.86
CA ASN A 767 11.75 9.98 22.90
C ASN A 767 12.28 10.50 21.55
N LYS A 768 11.79 9.96 20.43
CA LYS A 768 12.17 10.41 19.08
C LYS A 768 11.44 11.68 18.65
N PHE A 769 10.33 12.04 19.29
CA PHE A 769 9.62 13.30 19.07
C PHE A 769 10.22 14.47 19.85
N TYR A 770 11.09 14.22 20.84
CA TYR A 770 11.69 15.29 21.65
C TYR A 770 12.48 16.34 20.86
N PRO A 771 13.26 16.00 19.82
CA PRO A 771 13.91 16.99 18.96
C PRO A 771 12.95 17.92 18.21
N ILE A 772 11.67 17.57 18.04
CA ILE A 772 10.70 18.47 17.41
C ILE A 772 10.33 19.61 18.37
N LEU A 773 10.40 19.37 19.69
CA LEU A 773 10.10 20.40 20.67
C LEU A 773 11.08 21.57 20.61
N THR A 774 12.31 21.35 20.11
CA THR A 774 13.28 22.44 19.90
C THR A 774 12.98 23.29 18.67
N LYS A 775 12.07 22.85 17.80
CA LYS A 775 11.61 23.59 16.60
C LYS A 775 10.49 24.60 16.91
N PHE A 776 9.86 24.55 18.10
CA PHE A 776 8.89 25.57 18.50
C PHE A 776 9.58 26.88 18.86
N ASP A 777 9.01 27.99 18.38
CA ASP A 777 9.39 29.36 18.69
C ASP A 777 8.32 30.03 19.58
N LEU A 778 8.72 30.99 20.42
CA LEU A 778 7.81 31.73 21.30
C LEU A 778 6.76 32.53 20.50
N SER A 779 7.09 32.97 19.28
CA SER A 779 6.17 33.65 18.37
C SER A 779 4.93 32.84 18.01
N ASN A 780 4.98 31.51 18.17
CA ASN A 780 3.79 30.65 18.02
C ASN A 780 2.78 30.84 19.17
N PHE A 781 3.16 31.47 20.28
CA PHE A 781 2.38 31.58 21.50
C PHE A 781 2.09 33.03 21.92
N ILE A 782 3.02 33.95 21.65
CA ILE A 782 2.91 35.37 22.00
C ILE A 782 3.40 36.20 20.80
N ASP A 783 2.71 37.29 20.49
CA ASP A 783 3.06 38.21 19.39
C ASP A 783 4.44 38.85 19.62
N ASP A 784 5.27 38.92 18.59
CA ASP A 784 6.64 39.46 18.64
C ASP A 784 6.69 40.97 18.94
N SER A 785 5.56 41.66 18.78
CA SER A 785 5.35 43.05 19.19
C SER A 785 5.12 43.25 20.70
N THR A 786 5.00 42.17 21.48
CA THR A 786 4.74 42.25 22.92
C THR A 786 5.93 42.89 23.67
N PRO A 787 5.69 43.84 24.60
CA PRO A 787 6.76 44.41 25.42
C PRO A 787 7.57 43.32 26.14
N ASN A 788 8.90 43.42 26.10
CA ASN A 788 9.86 42.42 26.62
C ASN A 788 9.85 41.06 25.89
N PHE A 789 9.31 40.96 24.66
CA PHE A 789 9.33 39.72 23.87
C PHE A 789 10.74 39.11 23.77
N ALA A 790 11.78 39.91 23.55
CA ALA A 790 13.16 39.43 23.47
C ALA A 790 13.63 38.72 24.76
N SER A 791 13.24 39.23 25.93
CA SER A 791 13.55 38.59 27.22
C SER A 791 12.72 37.33 27.42
N PHE A 792 11.43 37.34 27.09
CA PHE A 792 10.58 36.14 27.15
C PHE A 792 11.06 35.05 26.19
N SER A 793 11.46 35.43 24.98
CA SER A 793 12.02 34.54 23.96
C SER A 793 13.30 33.89 24.48
N PHE A 794 14.18 34.66 25.11
CA PHE A 794 15.37 34.12 25.75
C PHE A 794 15.05 33.12 26.88
N PHE A 795 14.06 33.38 27.74
CA PHE A 795 13.64 32.44 28.77
C PHE A 795 13.02 31.17 28.19
N PHE A 796 12.19 31.33 27.16
CA PHE A 796 11.59 30.21 26.44
C PHE A 796 12.66 29.33 25.79
N ASP A 797 13.66 29.94 25.15
CA ASP A 797 14.81 29.23 24.59
C ASP A 797 15.68 28.57 25.66
N SER A 798 15.88 29.22 26.80
CA SER A 798 16.63 28.63 27.93
C SER A 798 15.91 27.40 28.50
N LEU A 799 14.58 27.43 28.58
CA LEU A 799 13.76 26.29 28.97
C LEU A 799 13.84 25.16 27.93
N LYS A 800 13.78 25.52 26.64
CA LYS A 800 13.93 24.60 25.51
C LYS A 800 15.28 23.88 25.55
N ASP A 801 16.37 24.63 25.77
CA ASP A 801 17.73 24.09 25.88
C ASP A 801 17.90 23.19 27.11
N PHE A 802 17.26 23.55 28.22
CA PHE A 802 17.24 22.70 29.42
C PHE A 802 16.52 21.38 29.14
N LEU A 803 15.31 21.43 28.59
CA LEU A 803 14.53 20.24 28.24
C LEU A 803 15.25 19.38 27.20
N ALA A 804 16.05 19.99 26.31
CA ALA A 804 16.86 19.29 25.31
C ALA A 804 18.15 18.66 25.83
N SER A 805 18.59 19.05 27.03
CA SER A 805 19.89 18.65 27.55
C SER A 805 20.00 17.17 27.92
N ASN A 806 21.23 16.66 27.97
CA ASN A 806 21.53 15.26 28.25
C ASN A 806 20.70 14.31 27.37
N SER A 807 20.58 14.62 26.08
CA SER A 807 19.73 13.91 25.13
C SER A 807 18.28 13.84 25.60
N PHE A 808 17.72 15.00 25.98
CA PHE A 808 16.34 15.17 26.44
C PHE A 808 15.98 14.43 27.73
N LYS A 809 16.98 14.06 28.57
CA LYS A 809 16.72 13.33 29.81
C LYS A 809 15.70 14.01 30.73
N PRO A 810 15.74 15.34 30.98
CA PRO A 810 14.74 15.99 31.84
C PRO A 810 13.31 15.81 31.33
N LEU A 811 13.13 15.91 30.01
CA LEU A 811 11.85 15.69 29.36
C LEU A 811 11.44 14.21 29.37
N ALA A 812 12.38 13.30 29.13
CA ALA A 812 12.16 11.86 29.19
C ALA A 812 11.69 11.42 30.58
N ASP A 813 12.29 11.97 31.63
CA ASP A 813 11.90 11.69 33.01
C ASP A 813 10.47 12.17 33.31
N ILE A 814 10.08 13.36 32.80
CA ILE A 814 8.70 13.87 32.90
C ILE A 814 7.73 12.95 32.17
N VAL A 815 8.01 12.59 30.92
CA VAL A 815 7.13 11.76 30.09
C VAL A 815 7.02 10.33 30.62
N ASN A 816 8.11 9.75 31.12
CA ASN A 816 8.09 8.43 31.74
C ASN A 816 7.24 8.42 33.01
N GLN A 817 7.39 9.44 33.85
CA GLN A 817 6.57 9.60 35.04
C GLN A 817 5.10 9.82 34.67
N ALA A 818 4.82 10.63 33.65
CA ALA A 818 3.49 10.87 33.10
C ALA A 818 2.81 9.57 32.67
N ILE A 819 3.49 8.75 31.88
CA ILE A 819 2.98 7.46 31.41
C ILE A 819 2.74 6.51 32.59
N ASN A 820 3.68 6.44 33.53
CA ASN A 820 3.50 5.60 34.72
C ASN A 820 2.33 6.07 35.59
N ASP A 821 2.13 7.38 35.73
CA ASP A 821 0.99 7.98 36.43
C ASP A 821 -0.34 7.66 35.73
N PHE A 822 -0.40 7.78 34.40
CA PHE A 822 -1.59 7.38 33.64
C PHE A 822 -1.94 5.91 33.83
N LEU A 823 -0.95 5.03 33.90
CA LEU A 823 -1.17 3.60 34.11
C LEU A 823 -1.64 3.30 35.55
N VAL A 824 -1.09 3.98 36.55
CA VAL A 824 -1.43 3.76 37.98
C VAL A 824 -2.75 4.43 38.36
N ASN A 825 -3.00 5.65 37.89
CA ASN A 825 -4.18 6.46 38.20
C ASN A 825 -5.25 6.43 37.10
N LYS A 826 -5.20 5.44 36.19
CA LYS A 826 -6.12 5.24 35.06
C LYS A 826 -7.59 5.51 35.40
N ASN A 827 -8.08 4.92 36.49
CA ASN A 827 -9.47 5.07 36.93
C ASN A 827 -9.84 6.51 37.34
N LYS A 828 -8.89 7.30 37.86
CA LYS A 828 -9.13 8.71 38.19
C LYS A 828 -9.24 9.54 36.92
N TYR A 829 -8.35 9.31 35.95
CA TYR A 829 -8.38 10.03 34.67
C TYR A 829 -9.63 9.74 33.84
N GLN A 830 -10.16 8.52 33.88
CA GLN A 830 -11.43 8.16 33.22
C GLN A 830 -12.67 8.90 33.76
N GLN A 831 -12.60 9.45 34.98
CA GLN A 831 -13.74 10.11 35.63
C GLN A 831 -13.79 11.62 35.37
N ILE A 832 -12.78 12.17 34.69
CA ILE A 832 -12.59 13.60 34.45
C ILE A 832 -13.34 14.02 33.20
N ASP A 833 -14.38 14.83 33.32
CA ASP A 833 -15.17 15.30 32.19
C ASP A 833 -14.71 16.65 31.61
N ASN A 834 -13.52 17.12 31.98
CA ASN A 834 -12.98 18.42 31.57
C ASN A 834 -11.45 18.40 31.35
N LEU A 835 -10.96 18.91 30.21
CA LEU A 835 -9.53 18.92 29.88
C LEU A 835 -8.68 19.77 30.85
N ASN A 836 -9.20 20.86 31.40
CA ASN A 836 -8.47 21.65 32.40
C ASN A 836 -8.28 20.84 33.68
N ARG A 837 -9.32 20.13 34.14
CA ARG A 837 -9.20 19.19 35.27
C ARG A 837 -8.18 18.10 35.01
N PHE A 838 -8.14 17.59 33.78
CA PHE A 838 -7.16 16.59 33.38
C PHE A 838 -5.74 17.16 33.51
N GLY A 839 -5.47 18.35 32.96
CA GLY A 839 -4.17 19.01 33.05
C GLY A 839 -3.76 19.34 34.49
N PHE A 840 -4.69 19.83 35.31
CA PHE A 840 -4.41 20.16 36.72
C PHE A 840 -4.23 18.91 37.59
N GLN A 841 -5.02 17.85 37.39
CA GLN A 841 -4.82 16.55 38.04
C GLN A 841 -3.45 15.96 37.67
N PHE A 842 -3.10 16.05 36.39
CA PHE A 842 -1.81 15.60 35.87
C PHE A 842 -0.66 16.34 36.54
N LEU A 843 -0.70 17.67 36.62
CA LEU A 843 0.32 18.46 37.31
C LEU A 843 0.37 18.14 38.80
N ALA A 844 -0.79 18.00 39.46
CA ALA A 844 -0.89 17.68 40.88
C ALA A 844 -0.25 16.33 41.23
N ASN A 845 -0.44 15.30 40.41
CA ASN A 845 0.17 13.98 40.62
C ASN A 845 1.69 13.98 40.39
N ASN A 846 2.23 15.00 39.73
CA ASN A 846 3.63 15.06 39.30
C ASN A 846 4.43 16.20 39.96
N LEU A 847 3.89 16.87 40.99
CA LEU A 847 4.52 18.01 41.67
C LEU A 847 5.95 17.74 42.20
N PRO A 848 6.26 16.59 42.85
CA PRO A 848 7.60 16.35 43.39
C PRO A 848 8.68 16.34 42.29
N LYS A 849 8.35 15.85 41.09
CA LYS A 849 9.30 15.84 39.97
C LYS A 849 9.39 17.20 39.29
N LEU A 850 8.28 17.95 39.24
CA LEU A 850 8.26 19.33 38.77
C LEU A 850 9.11 20.23 39.66
N GLU A 851 9.06 20.06 40.98
CA GLU A 851 9.91 20.75 41.96
C GLU A 851 11.40 20.55 41.64
N GLU A 852 11.83 19.30 41.51
CA GLU A 852 13.22 18.95 41.20
C GLU A 852 13.68 19.57 39.87
N ASN A 853 12.84 19.51 38.84
CA ASN A 853 13.16 20.04 37.52
C ASN A 853 13.22 21.58 37.51
N ILE A 854 12.35 22.27 38.26
CA ILE A 854 12.39 23.73 38.41
C ILE A 854 13.69 24.15 39.10
N TYR A 855 14.09 23.45 40.17
CA TYR A 855 15.35 23.74 40.83
C TYR A 855 16.57 23.50 39.95
N GLU A 856 16.58 22.38 39.20
CA GLU A 856 17.67 22.09 38.28
C GLU A 856 17.76 23.09 37.13
N PHE A 857 16.60 23.49 36.58
CA PHE A 857 16.49 24.53 35.56
C PHE A 857 17.08 25.85 36.04
N ILE A 858 16.65 26.33 37.22
CA ILE A 858 17.13 27.60 37.78
C ILE A 858 18.63 27.51 38.06
N ALA A 859 19.09 26.48 38.78
CA ALA A 859 20.49 26.38 39.21
C ALA A 859 21.47 26.32 38.03
N ARG A 860 21.08 25.68 36.93
CA ARG A 860 21.89 25.62 35.71
C ARG A 860 21.91 26.95 34.96
N ASN A 861 20.78 27.62 34.86
CA ASN A 861 20.69 28.88 34.11
C ASN A 861 21.29 30.07 34.85
N VAL A 862 21.42 30.00 36.18
CA VAL A 862 22.16 30.99 36.97
C VAL A 862 23.65 31.06 36.59
N GLU A 863 24.23 30.01 35.99
CA GLU A 863 25.60 30.04 35.46
C GLU A 863 25.70 30.79 34.11
N ASN A 864 24.58 31.01 33.44
CA ASN A 864 24.54 31.70 32.16
C ASN A 864 24.41 33.21 32.40
N GLU A 865 25.52 33.94 32.20
CA GLU A 865 25.56 35.40 32.35
C GLU A 865 24.47 36.10 31.52
N ARG A 866 24.14 35.55 30.34
CA ARG A 866 23.07 36.06 29.48
C ARG A 866 21.68 35.84 30.09
N PHE A 867 21.48 34.77 30.86
CA PHE A 867 20.22 34.52 31.57
C PHE A 867 20.01 35.49 32.71
N LEU A 868 21.04 35.70 33.53
CA LEU A 868 20.98 36.73 34.58
C LEU A 868 20.79 38.12 33.97
N THR A 869 21.51 38.46 32.89
CA THR A 869 21.36 39.74 32.19
C THR A 869 19.94 39.95 31.66
N ASN A 870 19.31 38.94 31.05
CA ASN A 870 17.92 39.06 30.55
C ASN A 870 16.90 39.14 31.68
N LEU A 871 17.12 38.43 32.79
CA LEU A 871 16.27 38.51 33.99
C LEU A 871 16.35 39.87 34.64
N THR A 872 17.58 40.34 34.86
CA THR A 872 17.91 41.68 35.28
C THR A 872 17.28 42.72 34.37
N SER A 873 17.34 42.55 33.04
CA SER A 873 16.74 43.49 32.09
C SER A 873 15.21 43.50 32.16
N LEU A 874 14.55 42.34 32.29
CA LEU A 874 13.10 42.26 32.45
C LEU A 874 12.64 42.95 33.75
N ILE A 875 13.35 42.68 34.84
CA ILE A 875 13.12 43.30 36.15
C ILE A 875 13.38 44.82 36.06
N SER A 876 14.48 45.23 35.44
CA SER A 876 14.87 46.63 35.28
C SER A 876 13.87 47.41 34.43
N ASN A 877 13.40 46.84 33.32
CA ASN A 877 12.38 47.45 32.47
C ASN A 877 11.04 47.57 33.21
N SER A 878 10.67 46.53 33.97
CA SER A 878 9.45 46.56 34.79
C SER A 878 9.53 47.65 35.87
N LEU A 879 10.60 47.68 36.66
CA LEU A 879 10.79 48.66 37.72
C LEU A 879 10.97 50.09 37.19
N GLY A 880 11.66 50.26 36.06
CA GLY A 880 11.78 51.54 35.36
C GLY A 880 10.43 52.04 34.84
N SER A 881 9.58 51.15 34.30
CA SER A 881 8.21 51.50 33.92
C SER A 881 7.34 51.89 35.13
N GLN A 882 7.67 51.39 36.32
CA GLN A 882 7.03 51.77 37.58
C GLN A 882 7.66 53.02 38.23
N GLY A 883 8.69 53.62 37.60
CA GLY A 883 9.25 54.92 37.98
C GLY A 883 10.56 54.85 38.78
N LEU A 884 11.09 53.68 39.14
CA LEU A 884 12.35 53.62 39.88
C LEU A 884 13.50 54.22 39.05
N ASN A 885 14.41 54.97 39.69
CA ASN A 885 15.58 55.51 39.01
C ASN A 885 16.66 54.43 38.75
N GLU A 886 17.57 54.71 37.82
CA GLU A 886 18.60 53.76 37.37
C GLU A 886 19.45 53.20 38.51
N LYS A 887 19.83 54.04 39.49
CA LYS A 887 20.65 53.60 40.63
C LYS A 887 19.92 52.65 41.57
N SER A 888 18.62 52.85 41.77
CA SER A 888 17.76 51.95 42.55
C SER A 888 17.50 50.64 41.80
N ILE A 889 17.33 50.70 40.48
CA ILE A 889 17.21 49.53 39.62
C ILE A 889 18.48 48.67 39.68
N ALA A 890 19.67 49.28 39.61
CA ALA A 890 20.94 48.58 39.74
C ALA A 890 21.12 47.93 41.13
N THR A 891 20.67 48.62 42.18
CA THR A 891 20.68 48.08 43.56
C THR A 891 19.76 46.86 43.67
N PHE A 892 18.51 46.96 43.21
CA PHE A 892 17.56 45.84 43.23
C PHE A 892 18.05 44.65 42.40
N THR A 893 18.63 44.92 41.22
CA THR A 893 19.27 43.92 40.38
C THR A 893 20.35 43.15 41.14
N SER A 894 21.22 43.85 41.86
CA SER A 894 22.29 43.23 42.66
C SER A 894 21.73 42.34 43.77
N ILE A 895 20.61 42.75 44.40
CA ILE A 895 19.89 41.93 45.40
C ILE A 895 19.42 40.62 44.75
N ILE A 896 18.80 40.70 43.58
CA ILE A 896 18.31 39.53 42.83
C ILE A 896 19.47 38.59 42.46
N GLU A 897 20.58 39.12 41.94
CA GLU A 897 21.75 38.31 41.59
C GLU A 897 22.30 37.52 42.80
N LEU A 898 22.37 38.14 43.98
CA LEU A 898 22.80 37.47 45.21
C LEU A 898 21.87 36.33 45.61
N ILE A 899 20.55 36.52 45.49
CA ILE A 899 19.55 35.50 45.77
C ILE A 899 19.76 34.27 44.87
N PHE A 900 19.97 34.48 43.58
CA PHE A 900 20.18 33.40 42.61
C PHE A 900 21.53 32.69 42.80
N GLN A 901 22.60 33.42 43.13
CA GLN A 901 23.91 32.83 43.42
C GLN A 901 23.90 31.95 44.67
N ASP A 902 23.29 32.42 45.76
CA ASP A 902 23.14 31.65 47.00
C ASP A 902 22.27 30.39 46.78
N PHE A 903 21.17 30.53 46.02
CA PHE A 903 20.31 29.40 45.66
C PHE A 903 21.09 28.28 44.98
N ARG A 904 21.96 28.62 44.00
CA ARG A 904 22.75 27.61 43.28
C ARG A 904 23.65 26.82 44.22
N VAL A 905 24.37 27.50 45.12
CA VAL A 905 25.27 26.83 46.09
C VAL A 905 24.49 25.87 46.98
N LYS A 906 23.36 26.33 47.54
CA LYS A 906 22.49 25.51 48.39
C LYS A 906 21.84 24.36 47.63
N TYR A 907 21.45 24.56 46.37
CA TYR A 907 20.89 23.51 45.52
C TYR A 907 21.88 22.39 45.23
N GLN A 908 23.16 22.69 44.96
CA GLN A 908 24.16 21.65 44.73
C GLN A 908 24.37 20.77 45.97
N LEU A 909 24.31 21.35 47.16
CA LEU A 909 24.33 20.62 48.43
C LEU A 909 23.05 19.79 48.62
N TRP A 910 21.89 20.38 48.36
CA TRP A 910 20.58 19.73 48.45
C TRP A 910 20.40 18.57 47.46
N LYS A 911 20.98 18.66 46.27
CA LYS A 911 20.98 17.59 45.27
C LYS A 911 21.76 16.36 45.74
N GLN A 912 22.81 16.55 46.54
CA GLN A 912 23.63 15.46 47.10
C GLN A 912 23.02 14.90 48.39
N ASP A 913 22.46 15.76 49.22
CA ASP A 913 21.79 15.42 50.47
C ASP A 913 20.51 16.27 50.64
N ARG A 914 19.36 15.62 50.46
CA ARG A 914 18.03 16.24 50.53
C ARG A 914 17.71 16.83 51.91
N SER A 915 18.50 16.54 52.95
CA SER A 915 18.33 17.05 54.32
C SER A 915 19.04 18.39 54.59
N THR A 916 19.86 18.88 53.66
CA THR A 916 20.57 20.16 53.81
C THR A 916 19.63 21.37 53.77
N SER A 917 20.02 22.46 54.44
CA SER A 917 19.19 23.67 54.56
C SER A 917 18.86 24.28 53.19
N THR A 918 17.59 24.59 53.00
CA THR A 918 17.05 25.28 51.81
C THR A 918 16.64 26.72 52.13
N ASP A 919 17.30 27.37 53.09
CA ASP A 919 16.99 28.73 53.55
C ASP A 919 17.39 29.77 52.48
N ASN A 920 16.59 29.88 51.42
CA ASN A 920 16.77 30.84 50.32
C ASN A 920 15.40 31.17 49.72
N LEU A 921 15.27 32.39 49.21
CA LEU A 921 14.01 32.91 48.65
C LEU A 921 13.44 32.07 47.51
N ILE A 922 14.28 31.51 46.63
CA ILE A 922 13.85 30.69 45.49
C ILE A 922 13.29 29.35 45.97
N PHE A 923 13.94 28.69 46.94
CA PHE A 923 13.42 27.47 47.54
C PHE A 923 12.06 27.71 48.20
N GLY A 924 11.94 28.78 48.99
CA GLY A 924 10.68 29.15 49.65
C GLY A 924 9.57 29.50 48.66
N PHE A 925 9.89 30.25 47.60
CA PHE A 925 8.93 30.62 46.56
C PHE A 925 8.40 29.41 45.79
N VAL A 926 9.28 28.51 45.34
CA VAL A 926 8.88 27.31 44.59
C VAL A 926 8.05 26.36 45.47
N LYS A 927 8.47 26.10 46.71
CA LYS A 927 7.70 25.22 47.63
C LYS A 927 6.30 25.78 47.87
N ALA A 928 6.22 27.06 48.22
CA ALA A 928 4.93 27.71 48.45
C ALA A 928 4.05 27.70 47.20
N ALA A 929 4.62 27.89 46.00
CA ALA A 929 3.87 27.84 44.75
C ALA A 929 3.28 26.43 44.50
N LEU A 930 4.04 25.37 44.75
CA LEU A 930 3.59 23.99 44.57
C LEU A 930 2.56 23.58 45.63
N GLU A 931 2.77 23.96 46.90
CA GLU A 931 1.81 23.72 48.00
C GLU A 931 0.47 24.44 47.74
N ASN A 932 0.53 25.70 47.32
CA ASN A 932 -0.66 26.47 46.94
C ASN A 932 -1.35 25.87 45.70
N PHE A 933 -0.59 25.31 44.76
CA PHE A 933 -1.15 24.64 43.59
C PHE A 933 -1.91 23.38 44.00
N GLU A 934 -1.33 22.56 44.88
CA GLU A 934 -1.97 21.37 45.42
C GLU A 934 -3.25 21.71 46.18
N ALA A 935 -3.20 22.72 47.08
CA ALA A 935 -4.36 23.19 47.83
C ALA A 935 -5.46 23.71 46.90
N PHE A 936 -5.11 24.60 45.96
CA PHE A 936 -6.04 25.14 44.97
C PHE A 936 -6.73 24.04 44.16
N TYR A 937 -5.96 23.06 43.68
CA TYR A 937 -6.51 21.94 42.92
C TYR A 937 -7.43 21.06 43.78
N LYS A 938 -7.00 20.71 45.00
CA LYS A 938 -7.75 19.84 45.91
C LYS A 938 -9.09 20.46 46.32
N GLU A 939 -9.10 21.73 46.71
CA GLU A 939 -10.32 22.47 47.04
C GLU A 939 -11.32 22.46 45.87
N ASN A 940 -10.85 22.76 44.66
CA ASN A 940 -11.68 22.74 43.45
C ASN A 940 -12.15 21.33 43.03
N SER A 941 -11.36 20.30 43.34
CA SER A 941 -11.70 18.90 43.04
C SER A 941 -12.75 18.36 44.00
N ASP A 942 -12.59 18.61 45.31
CA ASP A 942 -13.51 18.17 46.35
C ASP A 942 -14.90 18.81 46.19
N GLU A 943 -14.95 20.12 45.89
CA GLU A 943 -16.20 20.82 45.66
C GLU A 943 -16.92 20.33 44.38
N TYR A 944 -16.15 20.05 43.33
CA TYR A 944 -16.68 19.50 42.08
C TYR A 944 -17.25 18.08 42.29
N ASN A 945 -16.52 17.19 42.97
CA ASN A 945 -16.98 15.82 43.23
C ASN A 945 -18.29 15.83 44.03
N SER A 946 -18.40 16.73 45.01
CA SER A 946 -19.62 16.96 45.77
C SER A 946 -20.78 17.44 44.88
N ALA A 947 -20.53 18.43 44.01
CA ALA A 947 -21.53 18.95 43.07
C ALA A 947 -21.99 17.88 42.05
N LYS A 948 -21.08 17.01 41.60
CA LYS A 948 -21.37 15.89 40.70
C LYS A 948 -22.26 14.84 41.35
N LEU A 949 -21.96 14.44 42.59
CA LEU A 949 -22.81 13.53 43.36
C LEU A 949 -24.22 14.10 43.57
N PHE A 950 -24.34 15.38 43.89
CA PHE A 950 -25.65 16.03 44.03
C PHE A 950 -26.38 16.17 42.69
N LEU A 951 -25.68 16.43 41.58
CA LEU A 951 -26.27 16.43 40.25
C LEU A 951 -26.85 15.05 39.88
N GLU A 952 -26.13 13.96 40.19
CA GLU A 952 -26.60 12.60 39.95
C GLU A 952 -27.85 12.26 40.78
N ASP A 953 -27.87 12.63 42.05
CA ASP A 953 -29.03 12.45 42.92
C ASP A 953 -30.24 13.28 42.43
N ALA A 954 -30.02 14.54 42.03
CA ALA A 954 -31.04 15.40 41.45
C ALA A 954 -31.60 14.84 40.13
N LYS A 955 -30.74 14.26 39.26
CA LYS A 955 -31.16 13.56 38.03
C LYS A 955 -32.01 12.34 38.34
N LYS A 956 -31.64 11.53 39.34
CA LYS A 956 -32.43 10.36 39.77
C LYS A 956 -33.80 10.77 40.32
N LYS A 957 -33.87 11.89 41.04
CA LYS A 957 -35.11 12.47 41.57
C LYS A 957 -35.89 13.30 40.53
N GLN A 958 -35.37 13.45 39.31
CA GLN A 958 -35.91 14.30 38.25
C GLN A 958 -36.17 15.77 38.68
N ASN A 959 -35.41 16.28 39.66
CA ASN A 959 -35.56 17.65 40.14
C ASN A 959 -34.87 18.64 39.19
N THR A 960 -35.63 19.22 38.26
CA THR A 960 -35.11 20.09 37.20
C THR A 960 -34.35 21.31 37.74
N LEU A 961 -34.76 21.85 38.89
CA LEU A 961 -34.17 23.05 39.49
C LEU A 961 -32.80 22.76 40.08
N GLU A 962 -32.68 21.66 40.84
CA GLU A 962 -31.40 21.15 41.36
C GLU A 962 -30.47 20.70 40.23
N ILE A 963 -30.99 20.03 39.19
CA ILE A 963 -30.20 19.64 38.02
C ILE A 963 -29.56 20.88 37.38
N GLN A 964 -30.33 21.95 37.17
CA GLN A 964 -29.80 23.19 36.59
C GLN A 964 -28.80 23.89 37.51
N GLN A 965 -29.08 23.92 38.83
CA GLN A 965 -28.19 24.50 39.84
C GLN A 965 -26.83 23.78 39.87
N TYR A 966 -26.82 22.46 40.03
CA TYR A 966 -25.58 21.69 40.13
C TYR A 966 -24.83 21.63 38.79
N SER A 967 -25.53 21.63 37.65
CA SER A 967 -24.87 21.73 36.33
C SER A 967 -24.14 23.06 36.16
N ARG A 968 -24.77 24.20 36.53
CA ARG A 968 -24.11 25.51 36.50
C ARG A 968 -22.94 25.59 37.48
N LYS A 969 -23.08 25.00 38.67
CA LYS A 969 -22.01 24.95 39.67
C LYS A 969 -20.79 24.19 39.14
N ILE A 970 -21.01 23.04 38.50
CA ILE A 970 -19.94 22.27 37.84
C ILE A 970 -19.24 23.10 36.75
N THR A 971 -19.99 23.72 35.83
CA THR A 971 -19.39 24.59 34.79
C THR A 971 -18.58 25.73 35.37
N SER A 972 -19.04 26.34 36.46
CA SER A 972 -18.30 27.38 37.17
C SER A 972 -16.98 26.86 37.76
N LEU A 973 -17.00 25.68 38.39
CA LEU A 973 -15.81 25.06 38.98
C LEU A 973 -14.80 24.62 37.90
N ASP A 974 -15.28 24.23 36.73
CA ASP A 974 -14.43 23.91 35.57
C ASP A 974 -13.73 25.15 35.01
N GLY A 975 -14.45 26.27 34.93
CA GLY A 975 -13.87 27.57 34.56
C GLY A 975 -12.95 28.14 35.65
N ALA A 976 -13.14 27.73 36.91
CA ALA A 976 -12.30 28.14 38.03
C ALA A 976 -10.89 27.55 37.95
N LEU A 977 -10.72 26.33 37.44
CA LEU A 977 -9.42 25.69 37.24
C LEU A 977 -8.68 26.26 36.02
N SER A 978 -8.00 27.38 36.24
CA SER A 978 -7.14 28.04 35.25
C SER A 978 -5.86 28.57 35.92
N PHE A 979 -4.79 28.73 35.15
CA PHE A 979 -3.54 29.30 35.67
C PHE A 979 -3.70 30.75 36.14
N GLN A 980 -4.63 31.51 35.56
CA GLN A 980 -4.95 32.87 36.00
C GLN A 980 -5.58 32.88 37.40
N ASN A 981 -6.54 31.99 37.65
CA ASN A 981 -7.18 31.87 38.96
C ASN A 981 -6.22 31.27 39.99
N PHE A 982 -5.39 30.30 39.59
CA PHE A 982 -4.30 29.81 40.43
C PHE A 982 -3.33 30.94 40.80
N SER A 983 -2.90 31.77 39.84
CA SER A 983 -2.02 32.91 40.11
C SER A 983 -2.63 33.87 41.13
N SER A 984 -3.93 34.18 40.98
CA SER A 984 -4.67 35.02 41.94
C SER A 984 -4.76 34.37 43.32
N TYR A 985 -5.06 33.06 43.38
CA TYR A 985 -5.08 32.28 44.62
C TYR A 985 -3.71 32.27 45.30
N PHE A 986 -2.65 32.00 44.54
CA PHE A 986 -1.27 32.02 45.01
C PHE A 986 -0.90 33.40 45.56
N LEU A 987 -1.13 34.49 44.82
CA LEU A 987 -0.79 35.83 45.29
C LEU A 987 -1.52 36.23 46.58
N ASN A 988 -2.79 35.84 46.72
CA ASN A 988 -3.57 36.12 47.93
C ASN A 988 -3.12 35.31 49.15
N ASN A 989 -2.65 34.07 48.94
CA ASN A 989 -2.23 33.16 49.99
C ASN A 989 -0.72 33.16 50.25
N PHE A 990 0.09 33.72 49.35
CA PHE A 990 1.54 33.73 49.46
C PHE A 990 2.02 34.79 50.47
N PHE A 991 1.46 36.01 50.45
CA PHE A 991 1.90 37.12 51.32
C PHE A 991 1.29 37.09 52.73
N THR A 992 1.38 35.96 53.43
CA THR A 992 1.03 35.89 54.87
C THR A 992 2.13 36.52 55.73
N GLN A 993 1.81 36.89 56.98
CA GLN A 993 2.83 37.41 57.91
C GLN A 993 3.98 36.43 58.13
N ASP A 994 3.68 35.13 58.19
CA ASP A 994 4.68 34.07 58.39
C ASP A 994 5.55 33.87 57.15
N THR A 995 4.96 33.94 55.95
CA THR A 995 5.72 33.90 54.71
C THR A 995 6.61 35.12 54.59
N ILE A 996 6.10 36.33 54.83
CA ILE A 996 6.89 37.58 54.78
C ILE A 996 8.06 37.51 55.76
N TYR A 997 7.82 37.06 56.99
CA TYR A 997 8.87 36.87 58.00
C TYR A 997 9.94 35.87 57.54
N THR A 998 9.52 34.75 56.94
CA THR A 998 10.43 33.72 56.39
C THR A 998 11.23 34.24 55.20
N LEU A 999 10.60 35.02 54.30
CA LEU A 999 11.28 35.63 53.16
C LEU A 999 12.31 36.66 53.62
N LEU A 1000 11.95 37.54 54.55
CA LEU A 1000 12.88 38.51 55.13
C LEU A 1000 14.02 37.84 55.89
N LYS A 1001 13.76 36.75 56.61
CA LYS A 1001 14.80 35.93 57.26
C LYS A 1001 15.76 35.30 56.24
N ASN A 1002 15.23 34.77 55.15
CA ASN A 1002 16.04 34.21 54.06
C ASN A 1002 16.88 35.30 53.38
N LEU A 1003 16.32 36.51 53.22
CA LEU A 1003 17.05 37.68 52.73
C LEU A 1003 18.18 38.04 53.70
N ALA A 1004 17.90 38.24 55.00
CA ALA A 1004 18.91 38.56 56.01
C ALA A 1004 20.04 37.52 56.15
N SER A 1005 19.84 36.29 55.63
CA SER A 1005 20.86 35.24 55.60
C SER A 1005 21.89 35.38 54.47
N LEU A 1006 21.69 36.30 53.53
CA LEU A 1006 22.61 36.57 52.42
C LEU A 1006 23.74 37.52 52.83
N ASP A 1007 24.88 37.43 52.15
CA ASP A 1007 26.04 38.30 52.38
C ASP A 1007 25.85 39.68 51.71
N PHE A 1008 24.97 40.49 52.27
CA PHE A 1008 24.66 41.84 51.76
C PHE A 1008 25.79 42.84 51.99
N GLN A 1009 26.39 42.81 53.17
CA GLN A 1009 27.36 43.83 53.62
C GLN A 1009 28.65 43.82 52.80
N SER A 1010 29.00 42.71 52.14
CA SER A 1010 30.18 42.63 51.26
C SER A 1010 29.88 43.00 49.80
N LYS A 1011 28.61 43.18 49.43
CA LYS A 1011 28.16 43.24 48.02
C LYS A 1011 27.34 44.48 47.66
N ILE A 1012 26.60 45.06 48.60
CA ILE A 1012 25.75 46.24 48.38
C ILE A 1012 25.97 47.22 49.52
N SER A 1013 26.21 48.49 49.20
CA SER A 1013 26.43 49.51 50.23
C SER A 1013 25.13 49.89 50.95
N ASN A 1014 25.21 50.21 52.24
CA ASN A 1014 24.05 50.68 53.01
C ASN A 1014 23.44 51.95 52.38
N ASP A 1015 24.25 52.85 51.84
CA ASP A 1015 23.79 54.08 51.19
C ASP A 1015 22.97 53.78 49.92
N ASP A 1016 23.34 52.76 49.16
CA ASP A 1016 22.59 52.34 47.97
C ASP A 1016 21.26 51.68 48.34
N LEU A 1017 21.22 50.90 49.42
CA LEU A 1017 19.97 50.34 49.98
C LEU A 1017 19.05 51.45 50.51
N VAL A 1018 19.59 52.41 51.27
CA VAL A 1018 18.84 53.58 51.74
C VAL A 1018 18.25 54.35 50.56
N LEU A 1019 19.06 54.58 49.52
CA LEU A 1019 18.59 55.24 48.31
C LEU A 1019 17.52 54.42 47.58
N PHE A 1020 17.68 53.10 47.47
CA PHE A 1020 16.67 52.21 46.90
C PHE A 1020 15.32 52.32 47.63
N PHE A 1021 15.31 52.20 48.96
CA PHE A 1021 14.09 52.32 49.75
C PHE A 1021 13.50 53.75 49.71
N LYS A 1022 14.33 54.79 49.70
CA LYS A 1022 13.87 56.18 49.49
C LYS A 1022 13.20 56.37 48.13
N ASN A 1023 13.68 55.73 47.07
CA ASN A 1023 13.05 55.79 45.74
C ASN A 1023 11.82 54.89 45.62
N LEU A 1024 11.82 53.74 46.31
CA LEU A 1024 10.67 52.83 46.37
C LEU A 1024 9.48 53.50 47.08
N PHE A 1025 9.73 54.21 48.18
CA PHE A 1025 8.71 54.88 48.97
C PHE A 1025 8.49 56.37 48.59
N GLY A 1026 9.44 56.98 47.88
CA GLY A 1026 9.42 58.37 47.43
C GLY A 1026 8.87 58.58 46.01
N GLN A 1027 9.38 59.61 45.32
CA GLN A 1027 8.71 60.36 44.23
C GLN A 1027 8.21 59.60 42.98
N SER A 1028 8.41 58.29 42.84
CA SER A 1028 8.16 57.60 41.58
C SER A 1028 7.31 56.33 41.66
N PHE A 1029 7.73 55.31 42.42
CA PHE A 1029 6.99 54.04 42.50
C PHE A 1029 5.68 54.16 43.26
N LEU A 1030 5.75 54.57 44.52
CA LEU A 1030 4.56 54.75 45.36
C LEU A 1030 3.66 55.87 44.81
N HIS A 1031 4.26 56.93 44.25
CA HIS A 1031 3.53 58.02 43.59
C HIS A 1031 2.67 57.51 42.45
N LYS A 1032 3.21 56.67 41.55
CA LYS A 1032 2.45 56.11 40.42
C LYS A 1032 1.33 55.18 40.90
N GLN A 1033 1.62 54.29 41.85
CA GLN A 1033 0.63 53.37 42.44
C GLN A 1033 -0.48 54.13 43.19
N LEU A 1034 -0.12 55.20 43.90
CA LEU A 1034 -1.05 56.07 44.60
C LEU A 1034 -1.90 56.85 43.60
N LEU A 1035 -1.32 57.44 42.55
CA LEU A 1035 -2.05 58.12 41.49
C LEU A 1035 -3.07 57.20 40.81
N GLU A 1036 -2.69 55.96 40.47
CA GLU A 1036 -3.61 54.97 39.90
C GLU A 1036 -4.81 54.70 40.82
N LYS A 1037 -4.60 54.60 42.15
CA LYS A 1037 -5.69 54.44 43.12
C LYS A 1037 -6.50 55.72 43.36
N LEU A 1038 -5.85 56.88 43.44
CA LEU A 1038 -6.50 58.18 43.64
C LEU A 1038 -7.38 58.55 42.44
N ASN A 1039 -6.98 58.16 41.22
CA ASN A 1039 -7.77 58.33 40.00
C ASN A 1039 -9.10 57.54 40.01
N GLN A 1040 -9.23 56.51 40.85
CA GLN A 1040 -10.49 55.77 41.02
C GLN A 1040 -11.50 56.50 41.93
N ASN A 1041 -11.06 57.56 42.63
CA ASN A 1041 -11.90 58.36 43.52
C ASN A 1041 -12.10 59.77 42.94
N SER A 1042 -13.35 60.17 42.73
CA SER A 1042 -13.68 61.47 42.13
C SER A 1042 -13.20 62.69 42.93
N PHE A 1043 -12.98 62.56 44.25
CA PHE A 1043 -12.45 63.65 45.08
C PHE A 1043 -10.94 63.85 44.85
N PHE A 1044 -10.20 62.74 44.82
CA PHE A 1044 -8.75 62.73 44.67
C PHE A 1044 -8.29 62.67 43.21
N SER A 1045 -9.19 62.65 42.23
CA SER A 1045 -8.84 62.68 40.80
C SER A 1045 -8.48 64.07 40.28
N ASN A 1046 -8.59 65.13 41.09
CA ASN A 1046 -8.20 66.48 40.70
C ASN A 1046 -6.65 66.61 40.69
N PRO A 1047 -6.02 66.95 39.55
CA PRO A 1047 -4.55 67.01 39.45
C PRO A 1047 -3.87 67.95 40.46
N LYS A 1048 -4.50 69.06 40.86
CA LYS A 1048 -3.92 69.98 41.85
C LYS A 1048 -3.94 69.40 43.26
N ILE A 1049 -5.00 68.66 43.61
CA ILE A 1049 -5.12 67.95 44.89
C ILE A 1049 -4.15 66.76 44.93
N GLN A 1050 -4.01 66.04 43.80
CA GLN A 1050 -3.04 64.96 43.67
C GLN A 1050 -1.61 65.49 43.84
N ASN A 1051 -1.23 66.53 43.10
CA ASN A 1051 0.12 67.07 43.16
C ASN A 1051 0.47 67.59 44.55
N SER A 1052 -0.47 68.23 45.25
CA SER A 1052 -0.24 68.71 46.62
C SER A 1052 -0.16 67.58 47.65
N LEU A 1053 -0.94 66.50 47.48
CA LEU A 1053 -0.81 65.28 48.30
C LEU A 1053 0.53 64.57 48.08
N LEU A 1054 0.96 64.44 46.82
CA LEU A 1054 2.26 63.86 46.47
C LEU A 1054 3.43 64.70 46.98
N ASN A 1055 3.26 66.02 47.09
CA ASN A 1055 4.26 66.91 47.66
C ASN A 1055 4.49 66.65 49.16
N ILE A 1056 3.45 66.26 49.91
CA ILE A 1056 3.60 65.84 51.32
C ILE A 1056 4.50 64.60 51.41
N LEU A 1057 4.25 63.58 50.58
CA LEU A 1057 5.05 62.35 50.56
C LEU A 1057 6.50 62.62 50.14
N THR A 1058 6.69 63.48 49.13
CA THR A 1058 8.01 63.93 48.68
C THR A 1058 8.80 64.52 49.83
N THR A 1059 8.26 65.57 50.45
CA THR A 1059 8.98 66.32 51.49
C THR A 1059 9.23 65.47 52.74
N PHE A 1060 8.35 64.52 53.04
CA PHE A 1060 8.54 63.54 54.10
C PHE A 1060 9.73 62.60 53.82
N PHE A 1061 9.75 61.90 52.68
CA PHE A 1061 10.80 60.92 52.37
C PHE A 1061 12.16 61.55 52.03
N GLU A 1062 12.20 62.83 51.63
CA GLU A 1062 13.44 63.58 51.41
C GLU A 1062 14.07 64.13 52.70
N SER A 1063 13.35 64.08 53.83
CA SER A 1063 13.86 64.57 55.11
C SER A 1063 15.06 63.75 55.62
N LYS A 1064 15.99 64.43 56.30
CA LYS A 1064 17.18 63.80 56.89
C LYS A 1064 16.82 62.79 57.98
N GLN A 1065 15.74 63.04 58.72
CA GLN A 1065 15.25 62.19 59.81
C GLN A 1065 14.75 60.84 59.27
N VAL A 1066 14.02 60.85 58.15
CA VAL A 1066 13.56 59.62 57.48
C VAL A 1066 14.73 58.84 56.89
N GLU A 1067 15.72 59.52 56.31
CA GLU A 1067 16.95 58.88 55.81
C GLU A 1067 17.72 58.14 56.91
N GLN A 1068 17.87 58.76 58.08
CA GLN A 1068 18.52 58.13 59.24
C GLN A 1068 17.71 56.93 59.77
N LEU A 1069 16.38 57.04 59.82
CA LEU A 1069 15.51 55.93 60.24
C LEU A 1069 15.59 54.75 59.28
N LEU A 1070 15.57 55.00 57.96
CA LEU A 1070 15.73 53.96 56.94
C LEU A 1070 17.10 53.28 57.02
N SER A 1071 18.18 54.03 57.27
CA SER A 1071 19.51 53.46 57.47
C SER A 1071 19.55 52.48 58.65
N LYS A 1072 18.97 52.85 59.80
CA LYS A 1072 18.87 51.96 60.96
C LYS A 1072 17.94 50.77 60.72
N LEU A 1073 16.85 50.98 59.98
CA LEU A 1073 15.95 49.90 59.57
C LEU A 1073 16.68 48.86 58.73
N ILE A 1074 17.48 49.29 57.75
CA ILE A 1074 18.27 48.40 56.89
C ILE A 1074 19.31 47.64 57.72
N GLU A 1075 20.07 48.31 58.58
CA GLU A 1075 21.05 47.63 59.44
C GLU A 1075 20.41 46.53 60.30
N TYR A 1076 19.21 46.78 60.82
CA TYR A 1076 18.48 45.86 61.68
C TYR A 1076 17.81 44.71 60.90
N PHE A 1077 17.15 45.00 59.77
CA PHE A 1077 16.45 44.00 58.95
C PHE A 1077 17.37 43.16 58.06
N PHE A 1078 18.64 43.52 57.93
CA PHE A 1078 19.65 42.72 57.24
C PHE A 1078 20.65 42.04 58.20
N ASP A 1079 20.40 42.07 59.51
CA ASP A 1079 21.13 41.24 60.48
C ASP A 1079 20.35 39.94 60.78
N LYS A 1080 20.92 38.82 60.34
CA LYS A 1080 20.37 37.48 60.59
C LYS A 1080 20.11 37.22 62.09
N LYS A 1081 20.93 37.76 62.99
CA LYS A 1081 20.79 37.55 64.45
C LYS A 1081 19.52 38.15 65.00
N GLU A 1082 19.10 39.29 64.47
CA GLU A 1082 17.84 39.94 64.88
C GLU A 1082 16.65 39.02 64.55
N PHE A 1083 16.64 38.39 63.37
CA PHE A 1083 15.62 37.39 63.02
C PHE A 1083 15.70 36.13 63.89
N GLU A 1084 16.89 35.65 64.24
CA GLU A 1084 17.04 34.47 65.11
C GLU A 1084 16.56 34.73 66.56
N SER A 1085 16.60 36.00 67.01
CA SER A 1085 16.21 36.40 68.37
C SER A 1085 14.71 36.68 68.56
N HIS A 1086 13.94 36.78 67.47
CA HIS A 1086 12.52 37.12 67.50
C HIS A 1086 11.66 36.05 66.82
N PRO A 1087 10.56 35.57 67.41
CA PRO A 1087 9.80 34.43 66.89
C PRO A 1087 8.88 34.74 65.70
N ASN A 1088 8.58 36.02 65.42
CA ASN A 1088 7.69 36.44 64.33
C ASN A 1088 7.93 37.90 63.93
N PHE A 1089 7.30 38.33 62.84
CA PHE A 1089 7.42 39.68 62.28
C PHE A 1089 7.04 40.79 63.27
N ASN A 1090 5.93 40.61 64.02
CA ASN A 1090 5.47 41.63 64.96
C ASN A 1090 6.50 41.87 66.08
N SER A 1091 7.06 40.79 66.64
CA SER A 1091 8.11 40.89 67.66
C SER A 1091 9.38 41.56 67.13
N LEU A 1092 9.73 41.32 65.87
CA LEU A 1092 10.90 41.93 65.23
C LEU A 1092 10.71 43.45 65.06
N VAL A 1093 9.54 43.87 64.55
CA VAL A 1093 9.19 45.28 64.34
C VAL A 1093 9.04 46.01 65.68
N GLU A 1094 8.35 45.44 66.66
CA GLU A 1094 8.20 46.03 67.99
C GLU A 1094 9.55 46.31 68.65
N ASN A 1095 10.51 45.38 68.52
CA ASN A 1095 11.84 45.58 69.08
C ASN A 1095 12.64 46.65 68.31
N PHE A 1096 12.52 46.71 66.98
CA PHE A 1096 13.10 47.80 66.19
C PHE A 1096 12.58 49.17 66.66
N LEU A 1097 11.26 49.30 66.84
CA LEU A 1097 10.63 50.55 67.28
C LEU A 1097 11.08 50.97 68.70
N LYS A 1098 11.23 50.00 69.62
CA LYS A 1098 11.76 50.24 70.97
C LYS A 1098 13.23 50.68 70.97
N GLN A 1099 14.07 50.04 70.16
CA GLN A 1099 15.50 50.38 70.09
C GLN A 1099 15.74 51.75 69.45
N ASN A 1100 14.83 52.21 68.58
CA ASN A 1100 15.00 53.43 67.80
C ASN A 1100 13.96 54.52 68.14
N THR A 1101 13.35 54.46 69.33
CA THR A 1101 12.28 55.39 69.76
C THR A 1101 12.65 56.86 69.59
N GLN A 1102 13.87 57.26 69.98
CA GLN A 1102 14.34 58.65 69.83
C GLN A 1102 14.39 59.11 68.36
N LEU A 1103 14.73 58.21 67.44
CA LEU A 1103 14.81 58.52 66.01
C LEU A 1103 13.41 58.60 65.38
N ILE A 1104 12.49 57.76 65.84
CA ILE A 1104 11.08 57.80 65.43
C ILE A 1104 10.40 59.07 65.95
N GLU A 1105 10.70 59.50 67.18
CA GLU A 1105 10.28 60.81 67.69
C GLU A 1105 10.72 61.95 66.78
N GLN A 1106 11.98 61.93 66.34
CA GLN A 1106 12.51 62.93 65.41
C GLN A 1106 11.76 62.92 64.07
N VAL A 1107 11.35 61.76 63.55
CA VAL A 1107 10.52 61.68 62.35
C VAL A 1107 9.12 62.26 62.59
N PHE A 1108 8.48 62.00 63.73
CA PHE A 1108 7.19 62.62 64.08
C PHE A 1108 7.27 64.16 64.15
N THR A 1109 8.44 64.73 64.51
CA THR A 1109 8.59 66.21 64.51
C THR A 1109 8.39 66.84 63.14
N LEU A 1110 8.54 66.09 62.04
CA LEU A 1110 8.24 66.57 60.69
C LEU A 1110 6.75 66.93 60.51
N PHE A 1111 5.86 66.24 61.20
CA PHE A 1111 4.41 66.49 61.15
C PHE A 1111 3.92 67.45 62.25
N LEU A 1112 4.78 67.80 63.21
CA LEU A 1112 4.40 68.56 64.40
C LEU A 1112 5.06 69.94 64.48
N GLY A 1113 6.24 70.10 63.89
CA GLY A 1113 7.00 71.35 63.85
C GLY A 1113 6.79 72.16 62.57
N ASP A 1114 7.44 73.33 62.50
CA ASP A 1114 7.55 74.12 61.27
C ASP A 1114 8.60 73.47 60.36
N SER A 1115 8.15 72.53 59.53
CA SER A 1115 8.97 71.74 58.60
C SER A 1115 8.43 71.85 57.18
N SER A 1116 9.23 71.50 56.18
CA SER A 1116 8.77 71.43 54.78
C SER A 1116 7.61 70.43 54.57
N THR A 1117 7.56 69.35 55.36
CA THR A 1117 6.45 68.39 55.35
C THR A 1117 5.18 69.01 55.92
N TRP A 1118 5.30 69.77 57.02
CA TRP A 1118 4.16 70.48 57.61
C TRP A 1118 3.65 71.60 56.69
N ASP A 1119 4.57 72.34 56.07
CA ASP A 1119 4.22 73.37 55.08
C ASP A 1119 3.46 72.77 53.90
N SER A 1120 3.85 71.58 53.44
CA SER A 1120 3.14 70.83 52.38
C SER A 1120 1.75 70.38 52.81
N ILE A 1121 1.54 70.00 54.07
CA ILE A 1121 0.22 69.67 54.62
C ILE A 1121 -0.68 70.91 54.69
N SER A 1122 -0.09 72.04 55.12
CA SER A 1122 -0.76 73.35 55.16
C SER A 1122 -1.20 73.79 53.77
N GLU A 1123 -0.32 73.64 52.78
CA GLU A 1123 -0.60 73.95 51.37
C GLU A 1123 -1.64 73.00 50.75
N PHE A 1124 -1.56 71.70 51.04
CA PHE A 1124 -2.55 70.71 50.61
C PHE A 1124 -3.97 71.06 51.11
N LEU A 1125 -4.11 71.43 52.39
CA LEU A 1125 -5.39 71.85 52.94
C LEU A 1125 -5.92 73.10 52.21
N LYS A 1126 -5.06 74.09 51.95
CA LYS A 1126 -5.44 75.31 51.22
C LYS A 1126 -5.91 74.99 49.80
N ILE A 1127 -5.19 74.10 49.09
CA ILE A 1127 -5.54 73.68 47.73
C ILE A 1127 -6.87 72.92 47.70
N ILE A 1128 -7.15 72.05 48.68
CA ILE A 1128 -8.47 71.41 48.79
C ILE A 1128 -9.56 72.47 48.95
N LEU A 1129 -9.39 73.41 49.89
CA LEU A 1129 -10.39 74.45 50.15
C LEU A 1129 -10.63 75.33 48.91
N GLU A 1130 -9.57 75.67 48.18
CA GLU A 1130 -9.65 76.44 46.94
C GLU A 1130 -10.38 75.68 45.82
N GLU A 1131 -9.99 74.44 45.54
CA GLU A 1131 -10.55 73.64 44.44
C GLU A 1131 -12.03 73.31 44.67
N TYR A 1132 -12.46 73.17 45.93
CA TYR A 1132 -13.86 72.98 46.31
C TYR A 1132 -14.61 74.28 46.64
N LYS A 1133 -13.97 75.45 46.44
CA LYS A 1133 -14.54 76.79 46.67
C LYS A 1133 -15.11 76.98 48.08
N LEU A 1134 -14.46 76.39 49.08
CA LEU A 1134 -14.82 76.48 50.48
C LEU A 1134 -14.17 77.72 51.12
N ASN A 1135 -14.96 78.78 51.28
CA ASN A 1135 -14.48 80.04 51.85
C ASN A 1135 -14.41 79.97 53.39
N LEU A 1136 -13.31 79.46 53.93
CA LEU A 1136 -13.00 79.53 55.36
C LEU A 1136 -12.20 80.79 55.69
N THR A 1137 -12.44 81.36 56.88
CA THR A 1137 -11.58 82.44 57.39
C THR A 1137 -10.19 81.90 57.72
N GLU A 1138 -9.15 82.72 57.62
CA GLU A 1138 -7.78 82.34 57.96
C GLU A 1138 -7.66 81.74 59.37
N LYS A 1139 -8.42 82.28 60.33
CA LYS A 1139 -8.54 81.73 61.69
C LYS A 1139 -9.11 80.31 61.72
N SER A 1140 -10.08 79.98 60.86
CA SER A 1140 -10.68 78.65 60.77
C SER A 1140 -9.74 77.64 60.10
N VAL A 1141 -9.00 78.08 59.08
CA VAL A 1141 -7.94 77.27 58.45
C VAL A 1141 -6.84 76.96 59.47
N GLN A 1142 -6.38 77.97 60.22
CA GLN A 1142 -5.39 77.78 61.27
C GLN A 1142 -5.90 76.84 62.37
N THR A 1143 -7.16 76.99 62.81
CA THR A 1143 -7.78 76.07 63.79
C THR A 1143 -7.81 74.62 63.29
N THR A 1144 -8.06 74.42 61.99
CA THR A 1144 -8.07 73.09 61.36
C THR A 1144 -6.66 72.51 61.32
N LEU A 1145 -5.66 73.31 60.98
CA LEU A 1145 -4.25 72.90 61.01
C LEU A 1145 -3.77 72.58 62.43
N ASP A 1146 -4.16 73.38 63.43
CA ASP A 1146 -3.84 73.11 64.84
C ASP A 1146 -4.50 71.81 65.32
N LEU A 1147 -5.72 71.50 64.87
CA LEU A 1147 -6.38 70.23 65.15
C LEU A 1147 -5.66 69.03 64.50
N VAL A 1148 -5.20 69.18 63.25
CA VAL A 1148 -4.40 68.15 62.56
C VAL A 1148 -3.08 67.91 63.32
N ARG A 1149 -2.43 68.97 63.79
CA ARG A 1149 -1.25 68.92 64.67
C ARG A 1149 -1.53 68.17 65.98
N ASP A 1150 -2.64 68.48 66.65
CA ASP A 1150 -3.07 67.79 67.89
C ASP A 1150 -3.33 66.29 67.65
N ILE A 1151 -3.95 65.94 66.51
CA ILE A 1151 -4.16 64.54 66.10
C ILE A 1151 -2.82 63.83 65.91
N PHE A 1152 -1.87 64.42 65.18
CA PHE A 1152 -0.55 63.82 64.99
C PHE A 1152 0.24 63.72 66.31
N SER A 1153 0.06 64.68 67.24
CA SER A 1153 0.73 64.63 68.54
C SER A 1153 0.19 63.47 69.37
N LYS A 1154 -1.14 63.28 69.40
CA LYS A 1154 -1.78 62.13 70.05
C LYS A 1154 -1.39 60.81 69.40
N LEU A 1155 -1.25 60.79 68.07
CA LEU A 1155 -0.79 59.61 67.35
C LEU A 1155 0.65 59.26 67.77
N LYS A 1156 1.57 60.24 67.78
CA LYS A 1156 2.94 60.07 68.29
C LYS A 1156 2.93 59.49 69.72
N ASP A 1157 2.20 60.11 70.64
CA ASP A 1157 2.17 59.69 72.04
C ASP A 1157 1.58 58.28 72.22
N SER A 1158 0.53 57.93 71.47
CA SER A 1158 -0.03 56.56 71.46
C SER A 1158 0.90 55.51 70.81
N THR A 1159 1.80 55.97 69.96
CA THR A 1159 2.68 55.12 69.15
C THR A 1159 4.00 54.83 69.87
N LEU A 1160 4.41 55.72 70.77
CA LEU A 1160 5.68 55.67 71.50
C LEU A 1160 5.52 55.40 73.01
N ASP A 1161 4.29 55.21 73.49
CA ASP A 1161 4.02 54.77 74.87
C ASP A 1161 4.30 53.26 75.03
N PHE A 1162 5.55 52.95 75.33
CA PHE A 1162 6.03 51.59 75.64
C PHE A 1162 6.08 51.28 77.14
N ASP A 1163 5.75 52.26 78.01
CA ASP A 1163 5.94 52.20 79.47
C ASP A 1163 4.75 51.59 80.24
N GLN A 1164 3.62 51.34 79.58
CA GLN A 1164 2.53 50.53 80.13
C GLN A 1164 2.59 49.09 79.59
N GLN A 1165 2.36 48.10 80.47
CA GLN A 1165 2.30 46.66 80.16
C GLN A 1165 1.80 46.35 78.74
N PRO A 1166 2.35 45.31 78.07
CA PRO A 1166 2.26 45.13 76.62
C PRO A 1166 0.81 45.20 76.16
N LYS A 1167 0.37 46.38 75.72
CA LYS A 1167 -0.85 46.51 74.97
C LYS A 1167 -0.50 45.91 73.62
N THR A 1168 -1.16 44.80 73.26
CA THR A 1168 -1.27 44.42 71.85
C THR A 1168 -1.85 45.61 71.12
N HIS A 1169 -0.98 46.39 70.47
CA HIS A 1169 -1.39 47.50 69.64
C HIS A 1169 -2.28 46.91 68.54
N SER A 1170 -3.38 47.59 68.23
CA SER A 1170 -4.27 47.06 67.21
C SER A 1170 -3.47 46.85 65.91
N PRO A 1171 -3.82 45.86 65.09
CA PRO A 1171 -3.21 45.67 63.78
C PRO A 1171 -3.23 46.95 62.93
N LEU A 1172 -4.17 47.85 63.19
CA LEU A 1172 -4.28 49.17 62.55
C LEU A 1172 -3.20 50.15 63.03
N ILE A 1173 -2.84 50.12 64.31
CA ILE A 1173 -1.75 50.95 64.87
C ILE A 1173 -0.41 50.44 64.36
N ILE A 1174 -0.21 49.11 64.34
CA ILE A 1174 1.00 48.48 63.78
C ILE A 1174 1.09 48.74 62.27
N LYS A 1175 -0.01 48.67 61.52
CA LYS A 1175 -0.06 49.02 60.09
C LYS A 1175 0.06 50.52 59.78
N ALA A 1176 -0.20 51.39 60.75
CA ALA A 1176 0.01 52.84 60.59
C ALA A 1176 1.44 53.25 60.95
N LEU A 1177 2.12 52.41 61.73
CA LEU A 1177 3.51 52.50 62.14
C LEU A 1177 4.49 52.01 61.07
N ILE A 1178 4.11 50.93 60.38
CA ILE A 1178 4.72 50.41 59.15
C ILE A 1178 4.26 51.29 57.99
#